data_AF-A0A7V2Z2V4-F1
#
_entry.id   AF-A0A7V2Z2V4-F1
#
_cell.length_a   1.000
_cell.length_b   1.000
_cell.length_c   1.000
_cell.angle_alpha   90.00
_cell.angle_beta   90.00
_cell.angle_gamma   90.00
#
_symmetry.space_group_name_H-M   'P 1'
#
loop_
_entity.id
_entity.type
_entity.pdbx_description
1 polymer ?
#
loop_
_entity_poly.entity_id
_entity_poly.type
_entity_poly.pdbx_seq_one_letter_code
_entity_poly.pdbx_strand_id
1 'polypeptide(L)'
;MGGHDRAHGGRAPRPLREIEPCVRSDGERDCFRQRQGPNSGCGRNPIKSKSQPRRSAMRNRVIQFATTVCLLASAFAISRAEETLHPDVGEPLRDAAVSRGPDGTFYLTGTRASKDKDGRLDFVSNDGVKVWSSKDLLTWKDEGLVFNLTARSQWRDYLSQFYSMPDRPLGTHSIRGIVGPRLTVVGGEFLITISSCGHDVRWLRSTNLRGPYGVSGETKSKDDALIMSRGPGYGCILAGADGRESRLVWGPGYSARLGEDRKALVPESQTFLLARVKGYPNADWCARQFDPHAAALFLKEGRYILTWAAFTDEAGLKRDDSFYAVADNPEGPFSEPGLLIPGSGPVVLFDAGERGLMASCSMEDRPALAPLRWESGKLSCGAGLSAKSVPPALPPAPEMFDYARSQPSGRRAVKVEATGRSRLAPLFDLPLAGASMCRGGDGFYYLTGTVASKGKGGKPDFENNDGVYLWKSADLDTWTPLGKVWDIASDGAKFPVSKWQLDYRIPGDNPARADFCRGITAPEIHFAKGTYWIPYSMNGRGTGLLKSSSGKAEGPYEDVGRITAMGESASLFVDSDGKACWLWGKGLQMATLSGDNSSLASPVSDWFLTMTQPQGLDQSANLDLWDLTGPHLFMAQDPKTKKAQYCLSFSAVTQTFERANRDSVIVMADRLEGPYAGPIRMIPDGGQTSVVTDGKGAMFASFCGADPSAVFRDRPGIVPLEWFKELQRNWPRRVYGDYHTERGPWAEVVTPRGAEEVGSLRDSHVFHAPDGYFYYSASPSRFFTKDLRYLRAKDLWGPWEDCGYLYTMEQMRDDPNWPPITGDKDKNWNNNKGAWEPSMSFAKGTYWISCWFGGHGWGKDVVWKRSMGVLLRSTSGQATGPYVYHSEWPHDWQGLFVDDDGTVYGMAGACALWKMSEDLKTMDASWTDAAGKPIRGIGGKPVLSLKSDNGRLMSEDCGYQLLKIEGRYVFIGCSSHSDYDGRTFWASDIRGPYRYMGNIPRLGNCNIVRNKDGKWYAAFIQGQQTLFQHPLGGQVVCYEVKPDFSGPEPIIWPVHDLDHLTEAIYQ
;
A
#
# COMPACT_ATOMS: atom_id res chain seq x y z
N MET A 1 18.31 25.45 -63.29
CA MET A 1 17.71 26.02 -64.52
C MET A 1 16.31 26.47 -64.15
N GLY A 2 15.76 27.63 -64.57
CA GLY A 2 16.34 28.76 -65.30
C GLY A 2 15.26 29.53 -66.10
N GLY A 3 15.15 30.86 -65.92
CA GLY A 3 14.11 31.74 -66.52
C GLY A 3 13.01 32.11 -65.52
N HIS A 4 12.65 33.37 -65.19
CA HIS A 4 12.45 34.66 -65.92
C HIS A 4 11.14 34.71 -66.74
N ASP A 5 10.33 35.79 -66.73
CA ASP A 5 10.42 37.11 -66.05
C ASP A 5 8.98 37.72 -65.84
N ARG A 6 8.68 38.47 -64.76
CA ARG A 6 8.61 39.97 -64.61
C ARG A 6 7.62 40.72 -65.55
N ALA A 7 6.99 41.84 -65.17
CA ALA A 7 6.80 42.60 -63.90
C ALA A 7 5.58 43.55 -64.11
N HIS A 8 5.10 44.47 -63.24
CA HIS A 8 5.50 45.10 -61.96
C HIS A 8 4.24 45.18 -61.05
N GLY A 9 4.12 45.88 -59.90
CA GLY A 9 4.98 46.68 -59.00
C GLY A 9 4.14 46.94 -57.72
N GLY A 10 4.63 47.13 -56.49
CA GLY A 10 5.70 48.00 -56.00
C GLY A 10 5.08 49.23 -55.30
N ARG A 11 5.30 49.56 -54.02
CA ARG A 11 6.19 49.02 -52.96
C ARG A 11 5.67 49.45 -51.56
N ALA A 12 5.99 48.72 -50.48
CA ALA A 12 5.76 49.11 -49.07
C ALA A 12 7.06 49.66 -48.41
N PRO A 13 7.13 50.11 -47.12
CA PRO A 13 7.01 49.24 -45.93
C PRO A 13 6.48 49.89 -44.59
N ARG A 14 6.58 49.15 -43.48
CA ARG A 14 6.57 49.60 -42.05
C ARG A 14 8.05 49.84 -41.56
N PRO A 15 8.50 49.86 -40.26
CA PRO A 15 7.83 49.84 -38.93
C PRO A 15 8.49 50.67 -37.76
N LEU A 16 8.05 50.40 -36.50
CA LEU A 16 8.78 50.43 -35.18
C LEU A 16 9.10 51.73 -34.38
N ARG A 17 8.55 51.75 -33.13
CA ARG A 17 9.12 52.01 -31.77
C ARG A 17 9.88 53.29 -31.33
N GLU A 18 9.41 53.80 -30.17
CA GLU A 18 10.12 54.16 -28.90
C GLU A 18 10.77 55.55 -28.61
N ILE A 19 10.26 56.15 -27.52
CA ILE A 19 10.94 56.89 -26.41
C ILE A 19 11.19 58.43 -26.49
N GLU A 20 11.20 59.03 -25.28
CA GLU A 20 11.21 60.43 -24.78
C GLU A 20 12.55 61.22 -25.03
N PRO A 21 12.85 62.46 -24.50
CA PRO A 21 12.18 63.25 -23.43
C PRO A 21 12.19 64.82 -23.47
N CYS A 22 11.74 65.45 -22.35
CA CYS A 22 12.08 66.79 -21.81
C CYS A 22 11.40 68.09 -22.39
N VAL A 23 11.09 69.17 -21.63
CA VAL A 23 10.97 69.38 -20.14
C VAL A 23 10.26 70.73 -19.76
N ARG A 24 9.47 70.76 -18.64
CA ARG A 24 9.02 71.93 -17.80
C ARG A 24 8.14 73.05 -18.45
N SER A 25 7.45 73.95 -17.72
CA SER A 25 7.37 74.33 -16.28
C SER A 25 5.98 74.86 -15.83
N ASP A 26 5.59 74.54 -14.58
CA ASP A 26 4.88 75.33 -13.52
C ASP A 26 3.53 76.08 -13.80
N GLY A 27 2.59 76.24 -12.83
CA GLY A 27 2.51 75.69 -11.46
C GLY A 27 1.32 76.22 -10.62
N GLU A 28 1.03 75.54 -9.49
CA GLU A 28 0.49 75.97 -8.17
C GLU A 28 -0.72 76.93 -7.98
N ARG A 29 -1.37 77.07 -6.80
CA ARG A 29 -1.94 76.10 -5.81
C ARG A 29 -2.89 76.84 -4.80
N ASP A 30 -3.72 76.07 -4.08
CA ASP A 30 -4.32 76.30 -2.73
C ASP A 30 -5.34 77.43 -2.38
N CYS A 31 -6.50 76.96 -1.87
CA CYS A 31 -7.24 77.36 -0.65
C CYS A 31 -7.57 78.83 -0.27
N PHE A 32 -8.83 79.10 0.14
CA PHE A 32 -9.17 79.38 1.56
C PHE A 32 -10.68 79.55 1.95
N ARG A 33 -11.00 79.02 3.15
CA ARG A 33 -11.95 79.48 4.21
C ARG A 33 -13.50 79.48 4.06
N GLN A 34 -14.13 79.24 5.22
CA GLN A 34 -15.56 79.35 5.54
C GLN A 34 -15.87 80.68 6.28
N ARG A 35 -17.12 81.18 6.21
CA ARG A 35 -18.09 81.31 7.35
C ARG A 35 -19.12 82.47 7.19
N GLN A 36 -20.25 82.29 7.89
CA GLN A 36 -21.30 83.27 8.28
C GLN A 36 -22.41 83.65 7.26
N GLY A 37 -23.61 83.91 7.81
CA GLY A 37 -24.77 84.61 7.25
C GLY A 37 -25.29 85.57 8.33
N PRO A 38 -26.61 85.86 8.52
CA PRO A 38 -27.80 85.50 7.73
C PRO A 38 -28.75 86.72 7.45
N ASN A 39 -30.02 86.46 7.07
CA ASN A 39 -31.16 87.42 6.96
C ASN A 39 -31.04 88.47 5.82
N SER A 40 -32.09 88.96 5.14
CA SER A 40 -33.52 89.18 5.48
C SER A 40 -34.36 89.47 4.18
N GLY A 41 -35.64 89.85 4.29
CA GLY A 41 -36.28 90.74 3.29
C GLY A 41 -37.52 90.21 2.51
N CYS A 42 -38.72 90.62 2.92
CA CYS A 42 -40.02 90.24 2.36
C CYS A 42 -40.34 90.69 0.91
N GLY A 43 -41.22 89.94 0.23
CA GLY A 43 -42.03 90.37 -0.93
C GLY A 43 -43.34 89.55 -1.01
N ARG A 44 -44.47 90.11 -1.52
CA ARG A 44 -45.82 89.52 -1.34
C ARG A 44 -46.67 89.41 -2.64
N ASN A 45 -47.28 88.23 -2.83
CA ASN A 45 -48.67 87.99 -3.31
C ASN A 45 -49.02 88.38 -4.80
N PRO A 46 -50.23 88.03 -5.32
CA PRO A 46 -50.75 86.65 -5.45
C PRO A 46 -51.56 86.36 -6.76
N ILE A 47 -51.62 85.11 -7.23
CA ILE A 47 -52.74 84.61 -8.07
C ILE A 47 -53.18 83.21 -7.59
N LYS A 48 -54.49 82.92 -7.64
CA LYS A 48 -55.11 81.65 -7.19
C LYS A 48 -55.54 80.76 -8.37
N SER A 49 -55.25 79.46 -8.32
CA SER A 49 -56.02 78.45 -9.07
C SER A 49 -56.04 77.06 -8.40
N LYS A 50 -57.21 76.75 -7.79
CA LYS A 50 -57.87 75.45 -7.53
C LYS A 50 -57.04 74.15 -7.30
N SER A 51 -57.45 73.44 -6.24
CA SER A 51 -57.34 71.99 -5.95
C SER A 51 -57.63 71.06 -7.16
N GLN A 52 -57.22 69.77 -7.23
CA GLN A 52 -56.72 68.74 -6.29
C GLN A 52 -56.09 67.57 -7.14
N PRO A 53 -55.63 66.40 -6.62
CA PRO A 53 -55.22 65.99 -5.27
C PRO A 53 -53.82 65.30 -5.20
N ARG A 54 -53.34 65.03 -3.98
CA ARG A 54 -52.07 64.32 -3.70
C ARG A 54 -52.18 62.79 -3.93
N ARG A 55 -51.92 62.28 -5.15
CA ARG A 55 -51.72 60.82 -5.39
C ARG A 55 -50.38 60.43 -6.03
N SER A 56 -49.83 61.23 -6.94
CA SER A 56 -48.56 60.91 -7.64
C SER A 56 -47.35 60.86 -6.69
N ALA A 57 -47.14 61.88 -5.86
CA ALA A 57 -45.99 61.97 -4.97
C ALA A 57 -45.89 60.81 -3.94
N MET A 58 -47.04 60.32 -3.46
CA MET A 58 -47.07 59.16 -2.56
C MET A 58 -46.80 57.86 -3.34
N ARG A 59 -47.39 57.70 -4.55
CA ARG A 59 -47.10 56.54 -5.42
C ARG A 59 -45.63 56.48 -5.83
N ASN A 60 -45.01 57.61 -6.17
CA ASN A 60 -43.59 57.66 -6.53
C ASN A 60 -42.67 57.40 -5.33
N ARG A 61 -43.03 57.86 -4.12
CA ARG A 61 -42.28 57.48 -2.90
C ARG A 61 -42.45 56.01 -2.53
N VAL A 62 -43.63 55.42 -2.71
CA VAL A 62 -43.86 53.98 -2.52
C VAL A 62 -43.11 53.17 -3.57
N ILE A 63 -43.07 53.61 -4.83
CA ILE A 63 -42.26 52.97 -5.88
C ILE A 63 -40.77 53.10 -5.56
N GLN A 64 -40.25 54.28 -5.23
CA GLN A 64 -38.84 54.42 -4.83
C GLN A 64 -38.52 53.59 -3.58
N PHE A 65 -39.38 53.55 -2.58
CA PHE A 65 -39.17 52.73 -1.39
C PHE A 65 -39.22 51.24 -1.72
N ALA A 66 -40.16 50.78 -2.54
CA ALA A 66 -40.23 49.39 -3.00
C ALA A 66 -39.01 49.02 -3.88
N THR A 67 -38.59 49.87 -4.81
CA THR A 67 -37.39 49.66 -5.63
C THR A 67 -36.12 49.67 -4.77
N THR A 68 -36.00 50.56 -3.78
CA THR A 68 -34.87 50.55 -2.83
C THR A 68 -34.91 49.33 -1.91
N VAL A 69 -36.07 48.88 -1.44
CA VAL A 69 -36.21 47.64 -0.66
C VAL A 69 -35.92 46.41 -1.52
N CYS A 70 -36.33 46.37 -2.79
CA CYS A 70 -35.96 45.32 -3.72
C CYS A 70 -34.45 45.35 -4.05
N LEU A 71 -33.85 46.51 -4.28
CA LEU A 71 -32.40 46.64 -4.51
C LEU A 71 -31.59 46.27 -3.26
N LEU A 72 -32.05 46.64 -2.06
CA LEU A 72 -31.44 46.22 -0.80
C LEU A 72 -31.64 44.73 -0.55
N ALA A 73 -32.80 44.16 -0.83
CA ALA A 73 -33.06 42.73 -0.72
C ALA A 73 -32.24 41.92 -1.74
N SER A 74 -32.10 42.40 -2.97
CA SER A 74 -31.18 41.83 -3.97
C SER A 74 -29.72 41.96 -3.53
N ALA A 75 -29.30 43.11 -2.98
CA ALA A 75 -27.95 43.28 -2.47
C ALA A 75 -27.67 42.37 -1.25
N PHE A 76 -28.63 42.18 -0.34
CA PHE A 76 -28.54 41.24 0.78
C PHE A 76 -28.63 39.77 0.36
N ALA A 77 -29.34 39.46 -0.73
CA ALA A 77 -29.38 38.12 -1.33
C ALA A 77 -28.05 37.79 -2.03
N ILE A 78 -27.49 38.76 -2.78
CA ILE A 78 -26.16 38.66 -3.38
C ILE A 78 -25.09 38.52 -2.29
N SER A 79 -25.11 39.35 -1.23
CA SER A 79 -24.13 39.22 -0.14
C SER A 79 -24.26 37.90 0.62
N ARG A 80 -25.46 37.31 0.73
CA ARG A 80 -25.69 35.97 1.28
C ARG A 80 -25.31 34.82 0.33
N ALA A 81 -25.12 35.10 -0.95
CA ALA A 81 -24.65 34.14 -1.95
C ALA A 81 -23.11 34.16 -2.09
N GLU A 82 -22.42 35.15 -1.52
CA GLU A 82 -20.96 35.34 -1.64
C GLU A 82 -20.21 35.14 -0.30
N GLU A 83 -20.92 34.85 0.78
CA GLU A 83 -20.37 34.56 2.10
C GLU A 83 -19.94 33.08 2.25
N THR A 84 -18.69 32.84 2.67
CA THR A 84 -18.26 31.49 3.11
C THR A 84 -18.96 31.12 4.40
N LEU A 85 -19.61 29.96 4.42
CA LEU A 85 -20.23 29.43 5.63
C LEU A 85 -19.24 28.50 6.35
N HIS A 86 -19.20 28.58 7.68
CA HIS A 86 -18.41 27.69 8.52
C HIS A 86 -19.36 26.90 9.44
N PRO A 87 -19.78 25.68 9.05
CA PRO A 87 -20.64 24.83 9.85
C PRO A 87 -20.06 24.56 11.25
N ASP A 88 -20.77 24.92 12.31
CA ASP A 88 -20.45 24.41 13.64
C ASP A 88 -21.08 23.03 13.82
N VAL A 89 -20.21 22.02 13.83
CA VAL A 89 -20.54 20.60 14.02
C VAL A 89 -20.18 20.08 15.41
N GLY A 90 -19.63 20.96 16.28
CA GLY A 90 -19.24 20.64 17.66
C GLY A 90 -17.91 19.90 17.84
N GLU A 91 -17.23 19.48 16.76
CA GLU A 91 -15.95 18.77 16.82
C GLU A 91 -15.05 19.02 15.59
N PRO A 92 -13.72 18.77 15.65
CA PRO A 92 -12.82 18.92 14.50
C PRO A 92 -13.15 17.92 13.39
N LEU A 93 -13.15 18.40 12.13
CA LEU A 93 -13.57 17.64 10.95
C LEU A 93 -12.75 18.03 9.71
N ARG A 94 -11.98 17.06 9.19
CA ARG A 94 -11.27 17.16 7.90
C ARG A 94 -12.10 16.56 6.77
N ASP A 95 -11.67 16.82 5.53
CA ASP A 95 -12.24 16.23 4.31
C ASP A 95 -13.75 16.43 4.15
N ALA A 96 -14.26 17.59 4.61
CA ALA A 96 -15.68 17.86 4.72
C ALA A 96 -16.38 17.77 3.35
N ALA A 97 -17.33 16.85 3.25
CA ALA A 97 -18.10 16.56 2.05
C ALA A 97 -19.58 16.77 2.30
N VAL A 98 -20.18 17.74 1.59
CA VAL A 98 -21.63 17.98 1.61
C VAL A 98 -22.29 17.39 0.37
N SER A 99 -23.45 16.77 0.56
CA SER A 99 -24.38 16.42 -0.53
C SER A 99 -25.82 16.83 -0.21
N ARG A 100 -26.64 16.97 -1.25
CA ARG A 100 -28.05 17.39 -1.14
C ARG A 100 -28.98 16.21 -1.44
N GLY A 101 -29.84 15.88 -0.50
CA GLY A 101 -30.89 14.87 -0.65
C GLY A 101 -32.09 15.39 -1.48
N PRO A 102 -32.94 14.47 -1.98
CA PRO A 102 -34.07 14.81 -2.85
C PRO A 102 -35.17 15.64 -2.14
N ASP A 103 -35.20 15.64 -0.81
CA ASP A 103 -36.10 16.48 0.00
C ASP A 103 -35.50 17.87 0.34
N GLY A 104 -34.36 18.21 -0.28
CA GLY A 104 -33.61 19.43 -0.03
C GLY A 104 -32.82 19.45 1.28
N THR A 105 -32.73 18.35 2.03
CA THR A 105 -31.80 18.26 3.17
C THR A 105 -30.36 18.23 2.67
N PHE A 106 -29.47 18.95 3.35
CA PHE A 106 -28.03 18.83 3.17
C PHE A 106 -27.47 17.85 4.20
N TYR A 107 -26.59 16.96 3.76
CA TYR A 107 -25.88 16.01 4.61
C TYR A 107 -24.39 16.29 4.55
N LEU A 108 -23.73 16.30 5.71
CA LEU A 108 -22.29 16.51 5.84
C LEU A 108 -21.64 15.25 6.43
N THR A 109 -20.55 14.81 5.81
CA THR A 109 -19.61 13.81 6.33
C THR A 109 -18.18 14.35 6.29
N GLY A 110 -17.27 13.75 7.05
CA GLY A 110 -15.84 14.09 7.02
C GLY A 110 -15.04 13.19 7.96
N THR A 111 -13.72 13.31 7.90
CA THR A 111 -12.77 12.59 8.75
C THR A 111 -12.76 13.21 10.14
N ARG A 112 -13.17 12.44 11.14
CA ARG A 112 -13.18 12.85 12.56
C ARG A 112 -11.81 12.66 13.18
N ALA A 113 -11.45 13.53 14.13
CA ALA A 113 -10.30 13.32 15.00
C ALA A 113 -10.67 12.55 16.27
N SER A 114 -9.81 11.62 16.68
CA SER A 114 -9.67 11.21 18.09
C SER A 114 -8.59 12.07 18.77
N LYS A 115 -8.10 11.64 19.95
CA LYS A 115 -6.95 12.24 20.60
C LYS A 115 -5.86 11.21 20.86
N ASP A 116 -4.61 11.60 20.62
CA ASP A 116 -3.43 10.80 20.96
C ASP A 116 -3.19 10.77 22.48
N LYS A 117 -2.13 10.05 22.91
CA LYS A 117 -1.74 9.92 24.32
C LYS A 117 -1.33 11.26 24.97
N ASP A 118 -0.93 12.25 24.17
CA ASP A 118 -0.53 13.59 24.60
C ASP A 118 -1.69 14.61 24.49
N GLY A 119 -2.86 14.17 24.00
CA GLY A 119 -4.06 14.99 23.82
C GLY A 119 -4.13 15.77 22.50
N ARG A 120 -3.21 15.56 21.54
CA ARG A 120 -3.26 16.15 20.19
C ARG A 120 -4.34 15.48 19.35
N LEU A 121 -4.80 16.13 18.28
CA LEU A 121 -5.78 15.56 17.35
C LEU A 121 -5.12 14.47 16.48
N ASP A 122 -5.73 13.28 16.46
CA ASP A 122 -5.37 12.22 15.52
C ASP A 122 -6.54 11.93 14.58
N PHE A 123 -6.39 12.27 13.30
CA PHE A 123 -7.38 11.98 12.24
C PHE A 123 -7.22 10.58 11.62
N VAL A 124 -6.12 9.89 11.92
CA VAL A 124 -5.78 8.55 11.40
C VAL A 124 -6.40 7.44 12.25
N SER A 125 -6.68 7.71 13.53
CA SER A 125 -7.50 6.84 14.39
C SER A 125 -8.86 7.49 14.69
N ASN A 126 -9.97 6.82 14.35
CA ASN A 126 -11.33 7.28 14.66
C ASN A 126 -12.33 6.11 14.79
N ASP A 127 -13.53 6.41 15.31
CA ASP A 127 -14.58 5.42 15.62
C ASP A 127 -15.49 5.07 14.43
N GLY A 128 -15.31 5.71 13.27
CA GLY A 128 -16.06 5.48 12.04
C GLY A 128 -16.67 6.75 11.44
N VAL A 129 -17.82 6.60 10.76
CA VAL A 129 -18.47 7.70 10.03
C VAL A 129 -19.71 8.20 10.75
N LYS A 130 -19.77 9.52 10.93
CA LYS A 130 -20.86 10.29 11.51
C LYS A 130 -21.46 11.20 10.45
N VAL A 131 -22.75 11.52 10.58
CA VAL A 131 -23.47 12.41 9.65
C VAL A 131 -24.11 13.55 10.42
N TRP A 132 -24.08 14.74 9.83
CA TRP A 132 -24.89 15.89 10.24
C TRP A 132 -25.88 16.25 9.13
N SER A 133 -27.06 16.75 9.51
CA SER A 133 -28.10 17.21 8.56
C SER A 133 -28.42 18.70 8.74
N SER A 134 -28.79 19.37 7.65
CA SER A 134 -29.20 20.78 7.65
C SER A 134 -30.29 21.06 6.62
N LYS A 135 -31.08 22.12 6.84
CA LYS A 135 -32.03 22.67 5.85
C LYS A 135 -31.63 24.06 5.33
N ASP A 136 -30.61 24.71 5.91
CA ASP A 136 -30.23 26.11 5.63
C ASP A 136 -28.72 26.34 5.42
N LEU A 137 -27.90 25.27 5.59
CA LEU A 137 -26.43 25.23 5.61
C LEU A 137 -25.77 25.99 6.79
N LEU A 138 -26.56 26.53 7.71
CA LEU A 138 -26.10 27.28 8.89
C LEU A 138 -26.28 26.46 10.17
N THR A 139 -27.45 25.86 10.34
CA THR A 139 -27.79 25.03 11.50
C THR A 139 -27.63 23.56 11.15
N TRP A 140 -26.78 22.85 11.92
CA TRP A 140 -26.41 21.46 11.66
C TRP A 140 -26.81 20.57 12.83
N LYS A 141 -27.65 19.59 12.55
CA LYS A 141 -28.14 18.59 13.49
C LYS A 141 -27.27 17.34 13.41
N ASP A 142 -26.74 16.91 14.55
CA ASP A 142 -26.09 15.61 14.69
C ASP A 142 -27.12 14.46 14.46
N GLU A 143 -26.86 13.59 13.48
CA GLU A 143 -27.68 12.39 13.22
C GLU A 143 -27.11 11.13 13.87
N GLY A 144 -25.93 11.22 14.49
CA GLY A 144 -25.21 10.15 15.15
C GLY A 144 -24.16 9.44 14.28
N LEU A 145 -23.43 8.53 14.92
CA LEU A 145 -22.43 7.65 14.28
C LEU A 145 -23.15 6.59 13.44
N VAL A 146 -23.33 6.85 12.14
CA VAL A 146 -24.09 5.99 11.22
C VAL A 146 -23.35 4.71 10.82
N PHE A 147 -22.02 4.72 10.90
CA PHE A 147 -21.16 3.55 10.75
C PHE A 147 -20.12 3.53 11.86
N ASN A 148 -20.22 2.54 12.75
CA ASN A 148 -19.28 2.34 13.86
C ASN A 148 -18.22 1.28 13.47
N LEU A 149 -16.97 1.72 13.39
CA LEU A 149 -15.77 0.93 13.07
C LEU A 149 -15.43 -0.08 14.18
N THR A 150 -15.62 0.32 15.43
CA THR A 150 -15.26 -0.49 16.63
C THR A 150 -16.22 -1.64 16.90
N ALA A 151 -17.50 -1.49 16.51
CA ALA A 151 -18.58 -2.38 16.89
C ALA A 151 -18.71 -3.66 16.03
N ARG A 152 -17.87 -3.82 14.99
CA ARG A 152 -17.93 -4.94 14.04
C ARG A 152 -16.60 -5.69 14.01
N SER A 153 -16.58 -6.93 14.53
CA SER A 153 -15.39 -7.80 14.55
C SER A 153 -14.74 -7.93 13.17
N GLN A 154 -15.52 -8.39 12.17
CA GLN A 154 -15.10 -8.62 10.77
C GLN A 154 -14.54 -7.39 10.03
N TRP A 155 -14.69 -6.18 10.59
CA TRP A 155 -14.16 -4.94 10.02
C TRP A 155 -12.82 -4.54 10.60
N ARG A 156 -12.43 -5.15 11.72
CA ARG A 156 -11.21 -4.81 12.44
C ARG A 156 -9.97 -5.44 11.83
N ASP A 157 -10.15 -6.46 10.99
CA ASP A 157 -9.07 -7.34 10.50
C ASP A 157 -8.30 -6.70 9.34
N TYR A 158 -9.01 -6.06 8.41
CA TYR A 158 -8.44 -5.31 7.27
C TYR A 158 -7.75 -3.99 7.64
N LEU A 159 -7.96 -3.47 8.85
CA LEU A 159 -7.48 -2.13 9.24
C LEU A 159 -6.09 -2.13 9.88
N SER A 160 -5.62 -3.29 10.37
CA SER A 160 -4.30 -3.42 11.00
C SER A 160 -3.17 -3.76 10.03
N GLN A 161 -3.40 -3.68 8.72
CA GLN A 161 -2.37 -3.94 7.72
C GLN A 161 -1.39 -2.75 7.68
N PHE A 162 -0.08 -3.06 7.71
CA PHE A 162 0.94 -2.14 8.18
C PHE A 162 1.32 -1.07 7.15
N TYR A 163 1.53 0.16 7.63
CA TYR A 163 1.88 1.30 6.76
C TYR A 163 3.36 1.33 6.42
N SER A 164 3.66 1.31 5.12
CA SER A 164 4.92 1.81 4.58
C SER A 164 4.75 3.25 4.09
N MET A 165 4.98 4.23 4.97
CA MET A 165 5.43 5.55 4.51
C MET A 165 6.97 5.52 4.49
N PRO A 166 7.67 6.12 3.52
CA PRO A 166 9.14 6.10 3.48
C PRO A 166 9.82 6.65 4.74
N ASP A 167 9.11 7.49 5.49
CA ASP A 167 9.53 8.18 6.71
C ASP A 167 8.81 7.71 8.00
N ARG A 168 8.01 6.63 7.95
CA ARG A 168 7.44 6.01 9.16
C ARG A 168 7.92 4.56 9.33
N PRO A 169 8.41 4.18 10.52
CA PRO A 169 8.81 2.81 10.82
C PRO A 169 7.64 1.81 10.85
N LEU A 170 7.98 0.53 10.74
CA LEU A 170 7.03 -0.59 10.82
C LEU A 170 6.70 -0.90 12.29
N GLY A 171 5.51 -0.47 12.73
CA GLY A 171 5.08 -0.55 14.14
C GLY A 171 5.38 0.77 14.85
N THR A 172 4.52 1.26 15.75
CA THR A 172 4.13 0.55 16.97
C THR A 172 2.62 0.49 17.24
N HIS A 173 1.76 1.15 16.47
CA HIS A 173 0.32 1.25 16.78
C HIS A 173 -0.58 0.81 15.63
N SER A 174 -1.61 0.02 15.93
CA SER A 174 -2.66 -0.31 14.95
C SER A 174 -3.42 0.96 14.57
N ILE A 175 -3.21 1.47 13.36
CA ILE A 175 -4.08 2.48 12.77
C ILE A 175 -5.51 1.93 12.66
N ARG A 176 -6.50 2.73 13.06
CA ARG A 176 -7.91 2.34 13.12
C ARG A 176 -8.79 3.55 12.85
N GLY A 177 -8.87 3.98 11.59
CA GLY A 177 -9.71 5.10 11.20
C GLY A 177 -10.18 5.02 9.76
N ILE A 178 -11.25 5.75 9.47
CA ILE A 178 -11.73 6.03 8.11
C ILE A 178 -11.35 7.46 7.74
N VAL A 179 -10.80 7.65 6.54
CA VAL A 179 -10.51 8.97 5.97
C VAL A 179 -11.36 9.25 4.73
N GLY A 180 -11.59 10.54 4.46
CA GLY A 180 -12.30 11.05 3.30
C GLY A 180 -13.73 10.51 3.07
N PRO A 181 -14.58 10.30 4.11
CA PRO A 181 -15.89 9.70 3.88
C PRO A 181 -16.84 10.67 3.17
N ARG A 182 -17.41 10.27 2.03
CA ARG A 182 -18.35 11.10 1.25
C ARG A 182 -19.72 10.41 1.12
N LEU A 183 -20.76 11.02 1.70
CA LEU A 183 -22.14 10.57 1.52
C LEU A 183 -22.70 11.08 0.18
N THR A 184 -23.35 10.20 -0.59
CA THR A 184 -24.07 10.52 -1.82
C THR A 184 -25.44 9.83 -1.81
N VAL A 185 -26.50 10.53 -2.25
CA VAL A 185 -27.84 9.95 -2.40
C VAL A 185 -28.08 9.58 -3.85
N VAL A 186 -28.40 8.32 -4.15
CA VAL A 186 -28.61 7.82 -5.51
C VAL A 186 -29.87 6.94 -5.55
N GLY A 187 -30.85 7.29 -6.39
CA GLY A 187 -32.10 6.52 -6.51
C GLY A 187 -32.95 6.45 -5.23
N GLY A 188 -32.71 7.32 -4.25
CA GLY A 188 -33.33 7.26 -2.91
C GLY A 188 -32.54 6.45 -1.88
N GLU A 189 -31.40 5.86 -2.26
CA GLU A 189 -30.50 5.14 -1.36
C GLU A 189 -29.35 6.03 -0.89
N PHE A 190 -28.90 5.83 0.35
CA PHE A 190 -27.73 6.48 0.93
C PHE A 190 -26.50 5.60 0.69
N LEU A 191 -25.56 6.11 -0.11
CA LEU A 191 -24.24 5.53 -0.30
C LEU A 191 -23.20 6.36 0.45
N ILE A 192 -22.23 5.71 1.09
CA ILE A 192 -21.11 6.39 1.74
C ILE A 192 -19.82 5.73 1.26
N THR A 193 -18.99 6.43 0.51
CA THR A 193 -17.61 6.01 0.26
C THR A 193 -16.78 6.19 1.53
N ILE A 194 -15.88 5.25 1.81
CA ILE A 194 -14.95 5.27 2.93
C ILE A 194 -13.57 4.79 2.45
N SER A 195 -12.50 5.29 3.07
CA SER A 195 -11.16 4.74 2.87
C SER A 195 -10.52 4.30 4.18
N SER A 196 -9.89 3.13 4.17
CA SER A 196 -9.04 2.62 5.23
C SER A 196 -7.63 3.22 5.13
N CYS A 197 -7.52 4.52 5.43
CA CYS A 197 -6.30 5.32 5.62
C CYS A 197 -5.20 5.34 4.52
N GLY A 198 -5.29 4.58 3.41
CA GLY A 198 -4.20 4.57 2.43
C GLY A 198 -4.38 3.84 1.09
N HIS A 199 -5.39 2.97 0.91
CA HIS A 199 -5.39 2.02 -0.22
C HIS A 199 -6.78 1.74 -0.83
N ASP A 200 -7.67 1.07 -0.08
CA ASP A 200 -9.00 0.71 -0.57
C ASP A 200 -9.99 1.88 -0.48
N VAL A 201 -10.88 1.95 -1.47
CA VAL A 201 -12.18 2.63 -1.36
C VAL A 201 -13.26 1.57 -1.23
N ARG A 202 -14.07 1.66 -0.17
CA ARG A 202 -15.25 0.80 0.01
C ARG A 202 -16.49 1.67 0.02
N TRP A 203 -17.60 1.19 -0.53
CA TRP A 203 -18.86 1.94 -0.50
C TRP A 203 -19.93 1.20 0.29
N LEU A 204 -20.38 1.88 1.33
CA LEU A 204 -21.45 1.49 2.22
C LEU A 204 -22.80 1.83 1.57
N ARG A 205 -23.86 1.09 1.92
CA ARG A 205 -25.22 1.29 1.43
C ARG A 205 -26.26 1.12 2.53
N SER A 206 -27.26 2.00 2.54
CA SER A 206 -28.49 1.85 3.34
C SER A 206 -29.66 2.58 2.68
N THR A 207 -30.89 2.12 2.93
CA THR A 207 -32.13 2.86 2.60
C THR A 207 -32.55 3.82 3.71
N ASN A 208 -31.85 3.83 4.85
CA ASN A 208 -32.06 4.73 5.97
C ASN A 208 -30.79 5.53 6.25
N LEU A 209 -30.90 6.85 6.36
CA LEU A 209 -29.79 7.75 6.70
C LEU A 209 -29.01 7.31 7.95
N ARG A 210 -29.73 6.80 8.97
CA ARG A 210 -29.17 6.33 10.24
C ARG A 210 -28.79 4.84 10.24
N GLY A 211 -28.80 4.19 9.07
CA GLY A 211 -28.38 2.80 8.89
C GLY A 211 -29.44 1.74 9.29
N PRO A 212 -29.02 0.47 9.46
CA PRO A 212 -27.64 -0.01 9.39
C PRO A 212 -27.07 0.10 7.96
N TYR A 213 -25.79 0.46 7.87
CA TYR A 213 -25.05 0.44 6.62
C TYR A 213 -24.40 -0.92 6.40
N GLY A 214 -24.74 -1.59 5.30
CA GLY A 214 -23.99 -2.74 4.78
C GLY A 214 -22.87 -2.27 3.86
N VAL A 215 -21.88 -3.12 3.56
CA VAL A 215 -20.97 -2.87 2.43
C VAL A 215 -21.64 -3.36 1.17
N SER A 216 -21.66 -2.51 0.13
CA SER A 216 -22.17 -2.87 -1.20
C SER A 216 -21.01 -3.38 -2.07
N GLY A 217 -19.85 -2.73 -2.03
CA GLY A 217 -18.63 -3.17 -2.71
C GLY A 217 -17.36 -2.42 -2.30
N GLU A 218 -16.24 -2.74 -2.95
CA GLU A 218 -14.90 -2.21 -2.68
C GLU A 218 -13.98 -2.26 -3.92
N THR A 219 -12.91 -1.48 -3.94
CA THR A 219 -11.90 -1.41 -5.02
C THR A 219 -10.85 -2.52 -5.01
N LYS A 220 -11.02 -3.58 -4.21
CA LYS A 220 -10.11 -4.74 -4.25
C LYS A 220 -10.30 -5.53 -5.55
N SER A 221 -9.20 -5.98 -6.17
CA SER A 221 -9.25 -6.88 -7.33
C SER A 221 -10.05 -8.14 -7.03
N LYS A 222 -11.02 -8.43 -7.89
CA LYS A 222 -11.87 -9.62 -7.86
C LYS A 222 -11.90 -10.19 -9.27
N ASP A 223 -11.87 -11.52 -9.36
CA ASP A 223 -11.71 -12.26 -10.61
C ASP A 223 -10.43 -11.84 -11.38
N ASP A 224 -10.35 -12.09 -12.69
CA ASP A 224 -9.12 -11.94 -13.49
C ASP A 224 -8.60 -10.47 -13.67
N ALA A 225 -9.21 -9.48 -13.00
CA ALA A 225 -8.96 -8.06 -13.23
C ALA A 225 -8.23 -7.37 -12.05
N LEU A 226 -7.15 -6.65 -12.38
CA LEU A 226 -6.46 -5.74 -11.45
C LEU A 226 -7.19 -4.41 -11.33
N ILE A 227 -7.20 -3.82 -10.13
CA ILE A 227 -7.81 -2.50 -9.85
C ILE A 227 -6.76 -1.64 -9.13
N MET A 228 -6.62 -0.37 -9.53
CA MET A 228 -5.58 0.52 -8.99
C MET A 228 -5.90 1.00 -7.57
N SER A 229 -4.92 0.94 -6.68
CA SER A 229 -5.02 1.29 -5.24
C SER A 229 -3.95 2.31 -4.83
N ARG A 230 -3.74 3.35 -5.65
CA ARG A 230 -2.81 4.46 -5.35
C ARG A 230 -3.34 5.34 -4.20
N GLY A 231 -2.57 5.39 -3.11
CA GLY A 231 -2.57 6.47 -2.13
C GLY A 231 -3.88 6.64 -1.34
N PRO A 232 -3.96 7.65 -0.45
CA PRO A 232 -5.12 7.87 0.41
C PRO A 232 -6.42 7.87 -0.39
N GLY A 233 -7.22 6.83 -0.17
CA GLY A 233 -8.27 6.37 -1.08
C GLY A 233 -9.57 7.18 -1.00
N TYR A 234 -9.49 8.50 -1.09
CA TYR A 234 -10.66 9.36 -1.24
C TYR A 234 -11.57 8.85 -2.37
N GLY A 235 -12.81 8.50 -2.05
CA GLY A 235 -13.79 7.99 -3.01
C GLY A 235 -14.95 8.95 -3.23
N CYS A 236 -15.43 9.06 -4.46
CA CYS A 236 -16.65 9.78 -4.83
C CYS A 236 -17.51 8.88 -5.74
N ILE A 237 -18.83 8.82 -5.51
CA ILE A 237 -19.76 8.20 -6.46
C ILE A 237 -20.50 9.32 -7.19
N LEU A 238 -20.30 9.40 -8.50
CA LEU A 238 -21.14 10.22 -9.38
C LEU A 238 -22.40 9.42 -9.74
N ALA A 239 -23.57 10.03 -9.58
CA ALA A 239 -24.81 9.56 -10.18
C ALA A 239 -24.96 10.12 -11.61
N GLY A 240 -25.40 9.29 -12.56
CA GLY A 240 -25.81 9.75 -13.88
C GLY A 240 -27.07 10.63 -13.82
N ALA A 241 -27.33 11.37 -14.90
CA ALA A 241 -28.45 12.33 -14.98
C ALA A 241 -29.84 11.70 -14.77
N ASP A 242 -29.98 10.39 -15.01
CA ASP A 242 -31.21 9.60 -14.80
C ASP A 242 -31.20 8.76 -13.51
N GLY A 243 -30.11 8.83 -12.74
CA GLY A 243 -29.89 8.02 -11.52
C GLY A 243 -29.64 6.53 -11.75
N ARG A 244 -29.61 6.05 -13.00
CA ARG A 244 -29.37 4.63 -13.31
C ARG A 244 -27.89 4.33 -13.35
N GLU A 245 -27.15 4.98 -14.25
CA GLU A 245 -25.69 4.88 -14.24
C GLU A 245 -25.10 5.48 -12.95
N SER A 246 -23.99 4.89 -12.49
CA SER A 246 -23.15 5.49 -11.46
C SER A 246 -21.68 5.13 -11.67
N ARG A 247 -20.77 6.07 -11.39
CA ARG A 247 -19.32 5.91 -11.57
C ARG A 247 -18.62 6.16 -10.24
N LEU A 248 -17.75 5.24 -9.83
CA LEU A 248 -16.81 5.51 -8.74
C LEU A 248 -15.61 6.28 -9.31
N VAL A 249 -15.17 7.32 -8.60
CA VAL A 249 -13.91 8.05 -8.82
C VAL A 249 -13.09 7.94 -7.54
N TRP A 250 -11.79 7.70 -7.63
CA TRP A 250 -10.93 7.59 -6.46
C TRP A 250 -9.48 8.06 -6.63
N GLY A 251 -8.85 8.38 -5.50
CA GLY A 251 -7.44 8.74 -5.38
C GLY A 251 -7.06 9.92 -6.28
N PRO A 252 -6.09 9.78 -7.21
CA PRO A 252 -5.66 10.82 -8.15
C PRO A 252 -6.65 11.06 -9.31
N GLY A 253 -7.77 10.35 -9.36
CA GLY A 253 -8.72 10.39 -10.47
C GLY A 253 -8.77 9.12 -11.30
N TYR A 254 -8.51 7.94 -10.71
CA TYR A 254 -8.97 6.69 -11.30
C TYR A 254 -10.51 6.66 -11.25
N SER A 255 -11.16 6.09 -12.26
CA SER A 255 -12.62 5.91 -12.24
C SER A 255 -13.05 4.68 -13.03
N ALA A 256 -14.20 4.10 -12.65
CA ALA A 256 -14.87 3.03 -13.38
C ALA A 256 -16.38 3.07 -13.12
N ARG A 257 -17.19 2.58 -14.06
CA ARG A 257 -18.63 2.40 -13.85
C ARG A 257 -18.86 1.38 -12.74
N LEU A 258 -19.89 1.60 -11.93
CA LEU A 258 -20.48 0.59 -11.06
C LEU A 258 -21.53 -0.19 -11.87
N GLY A 259 -21.67 -1.49 -11.62
CA GLY A 259 -22.77 -2.29 -12.18
C GLY A 259 -24.14 -1.80 -11.69
N GLU A 260 -25.22 -2.20 -12.37
CA GLU A 260 -26.59 -1.72 -12.07
C GLU A 260 -27.02 -1.95 -10.61
N ASP A 261 -26.58 -3.06 -10.00
CA ASP A 261 -26.87 -3.39 -8.62
C ASP A 261 -25.98 -2.65 -7.60
N ARG A 262 -24.99 -1.89 -8.08
CA ARG A 262 -23.97 -1.12 -7.35
C ARG A 262 -23.17 -1.96 -6.33
N LYS A 263 -22.88 -3.24 -6.62
CA LYS A 263 -22.01 -4.10 -5.78
C LYS A 263 -20.59 -4.31 -6.33
N ALA A 264 -20.38 -4.16 -7.63
CA ALA A 264 -19.09 -4.31 -8.28
C ALA A 264 -18.77 -3.12 -9.20
N LEU A 265 -17.47 -2.92 -9.46
CA LEU A 265 -17.01 -2.10 -10.58
C LEU A 265 -17.06 -2.93 -11.88
N VAL A 266 -17.09 -2.23 -13.00
CA VAL A 266 -17.07 -2.77 -14.37
C VAL A 266 -15.64 -2.58 -14.90
N PRO A 267 -14.73 -3.58 -14.82
CA PRO A 267 -13.29 -3.35 -14.97
C PRO A 267 -12.89 -2.79 -16.33
N GLU A 268 -13.56 -3.21 -17.40
CA GLU A 268 -13.32 -2.73 -18.77
C GLU A 268 -13.76 -1.27 -19.01
N SER A 269 -14.29 -0.60 -17.98
CA SER A 269 -14.59 0.83 -17.97
C SER A 269 -13.62 1.67 -17.13
N GLN A 270 -12.53 1.05 -16.63
CA GLN A 270 -11.54 1.75 -15.82
C GLN A 270 -10.72 2.73 -16.67
N THR A 271 -10.58 3.97 -16.19
CA THR A 271 -9.85 5.04 -16.86
C THR A 271 -9.20 5.98 -15.84
N PHE A 272 -8.07 6.58 -16.20
CA PHE A 272 -7.36 7.57 -15.38
C PHE A 272 -7.63 8.99 -15.89
N LEU A 273 -8.54 9.70 -15.21
CA LEU A 273 -9.13 10.97 -15.66
C LEU A 273 -8.10 12.12 -15.71
N LEU A 274 -7.13 12.15 -14.81
CA LEU A 274 -6.08 13.18 -14.81
C LEU A 274 -5.21 13.12 -16.08
N ALA A 275 -4.97 11.92 -16.61
CA ALA A 275 -4.30 11.70 -17.90
C ALA A 275 -5.19 12.02 -19.12
N ARG A 276 -6.39 12.58 -18.90
CA ARG A 276 -7.32 13.12 -19.91
C ARG A 276 -7.51 14.64 -19.75
N VAL A 277 -6.83 15.30 -18.82
CA VAL A 277 -6.79 16.77 -18.67
C VAL A 277 -5.82 17.37 -19.69
N LYS A 278 -6.23 18.45 -20.36
CA LYS A 278 -5.46 19.05 -21.46
C LYS A 278 -4.07 19.51 -20.97
N GLY A 279 -3.04 19.07 -21.69
CA GLY A 279 -1.64 19.40 -21.41
C GLY A 279 -0.92 18.41 -20.48
N TYR A 280 -1.60 17.43 -19.91
CA TYR A 280 -0.94 16.35 -19.16
C TYR A 280 0.01 15.54 -20.06
N PRO A 281 1.22 15.15 -19.62
CA PRO A 281 1.86 15.41 -18.32
C PRO A 281 2.85 16.59 -18.33
N ASN A 282 2.81 17.46 -19.34
CA ASN A 282 3.93 18.34 -19.74
C ASN A 282 3.67 19.85 -19.68
N ALA A 283 2.42 20.29 -19.52
CA ALA A 283 2.11 21.72 -19.40
C ALA A 283 2.55 22.29 -18.03
N ASP A 284 2.76 23.61 -17.98
CA ASP A 284 3.23 24.36 -16.79
C ASP A 284 2.51 24.04 -15.48
N TRP A 285 1.21 23.69 -15.53
CA TRP A 285 0.45 23.31 -14.34
C TRP A 285 0.96 21.99 -13.74
N CYS A 286 1.28 21.00 -14.57
CA CYS A 286 1.83 19.70 -14.15
C CYS A 286 3.15 19.87 -13.39
N ALA A 287 3.97 20.88 -13.74
CA ALA A 287 5.24 21.16 -13.08
C ALA A 287 5.10 21.71 -11.65
N ARG A 288 3.97 22.35 -11.33
CA ARG A 288 3.76 23.07 -10.06
C ARG A 288 3.10 22.20 -8.99
N GLN A 289 2.17 21.34 -9.39
CA GLN A 289 1.53 20.38 -8.48
C GLN A 289 2.38 19.12 -8.21
N PHE A 290 2.14 18.49 -7.06
CA PHE A 290 2.59 17.13 -6.71
C PHE A 290 1.54 16.44 -5.83
N ASP A 291 1.65 15.11 -5.70
CA ASP A 291 0.67 14.22 -5.05
C ASP A 291 -0.80 14.61 -5.32
N PRO A 292 -1.25 14.54 -6.60
CA PRO A 292 -2.64 14.81 -6.94
C PRO A 292 -3.54 13.74 -6.34
N HIS A 293 -4.53 14.16 -5.55
CA HIS A 293 -5.35 13.28 -4.72
C HIS A 293 -6.80 13.80 -4.61
N ALA A 294 -7.62 13.12 -3.81
CA ALA A 294 -8.98 13.52 -3.47
C ALA A 294 -9.97 13.75 -4.63
N ALA A 295 -9.72 13.12 -5.79
CA ALA A 295 -10.51 13.38 -6.99
C ALA A 295 -12.03 13.14 -6.81
N ALA A 296 -12.82 13.93 -7.53
CA ALA A 296 -14.28 13.83 -7.59
C ALA A 296 -14.80 14.29 -8.96
N LEU A 297 -15.96 13.75 -9.37
CA LEU A 297 -16.72 14.27 -10.53
C LEU A 297 -18.03 14.86 -10.05
N PHE A 298 -18.44 15.97 -10.66
CA PHE A 298 -19.74 16.62 -10.46
C PHE A 298 -20.40 16.94 -11.81
N LEU A 299 -21.72 16.76 -11.91
CA LEU A 299 -22.49 17.04 -13.12
C LEU A 299 -23.23 18.38 -12.98
N LYS A 300 -22.91 19.36 -13.83
CA LYS A 300 -23.60 20.65 -13.91
C LYS A 300 -23.96 20.97 -15.35
N GLU A 301 -25.24 21.23 -15.62
CA GLU A 301 -25.73 21.69 -16.94
C GLU A 301 -25.30 20.81 -18.12
N GLY A 302 -25.25 19.49 -17.89
CA GLY A 302 -24.82 18.51 -18.90
C GLY A 302 -23.30 18.32 -19.03
N ARG A 303 -22.48 19.11 -18.32
CA ARG A 303 -21.02 18.97 -18.28
C ARG A 303 -20.51 18.33 -16.99
N TYR A 304 -19.40 17.63 -17.13
CA TYR A 304 -18.69 16.95 -16.06
C TYR A 304 -17.52 17.82 -15.59
N ILE A 305 -17.56 18.23 -14.33
CA ILE A 305 -16.48 18.94 -13.66
C ILE A 305 -15.67 17.91 -12.86
N LEU A 306 -14.44 17.68 -13.26
CA LEU A 306 -13.44 16.94 -12.48
C LEU A 306 -12.76 17.92 -11.53
N THR A 307 -12.77 17.62 -10.23
CA THR A 307 -11.99 18.34 -9.22
C THR A 307 -10.99 17.41 -8.55
N TRP A 308 -9.83 17.93 -8.17
CA TRP A 308 -8.82 17.23 -7.37
C TRP A 308 -8.14 18.22 -6.42
N ALA A 309 -7.46 17.70 -5.41
CA ALA A 309 -6.48 18.45 -4.63
C ALA A 309 -5.07 18.08 -5.08
N ALA A 310 -4.11 18.98 -4.96
CA ALA A 310 -2.69 18.69 -5.12
C ALA A 310 -1.84 19.72 -4.38
N PHE A 311 -0.73 19.29 -3.80
CA PHE A 311 0.19 20.22 -3.16
C PHE A 311 0.94 21.05 -4.20
N THR A 312 1.17 22.32 -3.90
CA THR A 312 2.02 23.25 -4.65
C THR A 312 3.05 23.90 -3.72
N ASP A 313 4.10 24.49 -4.30
CA ASP A 313 5.16 25.22 -3.60
C ASP A 313 5.46 26.61 -4.22
N GLU A 314 4.46 27.23 -4.85
CA GLU A 314 4.58 28.55 -5.45
C GLU A 314 5.09 29.61 -4.45
N ALA A 315 6.01 30.47 -4.92
CA ALA A 315 6.69 31.49 -4.11
C ALA A 315 7.40 30.95 -2.84
N GLY A 316 7.71 29.65 -2.80
CA GLY A 316 8.37 29.01 -1.66
C GLY A 316 7.42 28.53 -0.57
N LEU A 317 6.12 28.39 -0.83
CA LEU A 317 5.11 28.14 0.19
C LEU A 317 4.34 26.83 -0.08
N LYS A 318 4.47 25.84 0.79
CA LYS A 318 3.64 24.62 0.72
C LYS A 318 2.15 24.98 0.89
N ARG A 319 1.33 24.63 -0.10
CA ARG A 319 -0.12 24.88 -0.11
C ARG A 319 -0.83 23.69 -0.74
N ASP A 320 -1.93 23.23 -0.15
CA ASP A 320 -2.74 22.15 -0.73
C ASP A 320 -3.92 22.76 -1.50
N ASP A 321 -3.87 22.69 -2.83
CA ASP A 321 -4.72 23.47 -3.72
C ASP A 321 -5.79 22.61 -4.38
N SER A 322 -7.03 23.09 -4.40
CA SER A 322 -8.06 22.50 -5.25
C SER A 322 -7.96 23.04 -6.67
N PHE A 323 -8.09 22.12 -7.63
CA PHE A 323 -8.13 22.40 -9.06
C PHE A 323 -9.42 21.85 -9.67
N TYR A 324 -9.79 22.35 -10.85
CA TYR A 324 -10.88 21.80 -11.65
C TYR A 324 -10.56 21.76 -13.14
N ALA A 325 -11.15 20.81 -13.86
CA ALA A 325 -11.21 20.79 -15.32
C ALA A 325 -12.59 20.29 -15.80
N VAL A 326 -13.00 20.68 -17.00
CA VAL A 326 -14.39 20.47 -17.50
C VAL A 326 -14.40 19.65 -18.79
N ALA A 327 -15.31 18.69 -18.89
CA ALA A 327 -15.55 17.88 -20.08
C ALA A 327 -17.05 17.74 -20.38
N ASP A 328 -17.39 17.42 -21.63
CA ASP A 328 -18.76 17.09 -22.06
C ASP A 328 -19.07 15.57 -21.91
N ASN A 329 -18.12 14.78 -21.41
CA ASN A 329 -18.20 13.33 -21.18
C ASN A 329 -17.48 12.99 -19.84
N PRO A 330 -17.97 12.02 -19.02
CA PRO A 330 -17.37 11.69 -17.72
C PRO A 330 -15.95 11.10 -17.79
N GLU A 331 -15.48 10.65 -18.95
CA GLU A 331 -14.14 10.11 -19.19
C GLU A 331 -13.18 11.13 -19.83
N GLY A 332 -13.66 12.34 -20.11
CA GLY A 332 -12.91 13.39 -20.81
C GLY A 332 -13.10 13.36 -22.34
N PRO A 333 -12.22 14.04 -23.10
CA PRO A 333 -11.10 14.86 -22.62
C PRO A 333 -11.58 16.08 -21.83
N PHE A 334 -10.84 16.45 -20.79
CA PHE A 334 -11.11 17.63 -19.97
C PHE A 334 -10.31 18.84 -20.47
N SER A 335 -10.79 20.03 -20.13
CA SER A 335 -10.15 21.32 -20.40
C SER A 335 -8.73 21.43 -19.84
N GLU A 336 -8.05 22.55 -20.13
CA GLU A 336 -6.97 23.00 -19.25
C GLU A 336 -7.53 23.25 -17.83
N PRO A 337 -6.74 23.02 -16.77
CA PRO A 337 -7.21 23.19 -15.41
C PRO A 337 -7.29 24.66 -14.99
N GLY A 338 -8.25 24.96 -14.12
CA GLY A 338 -8.25 26.17 -13.30
C GLY A 338 -7.91 25.83 -11.85
N LEU A 339 -7.16 26.71 -11.20
CA LEU A 339 -7.11 26.77 -9.72
C LEU A 339 -8.51 27.16 -9.22
N LEU A 340 -9.03 26.43 -8.24
CA LEU A 340 -10.41 26.59 -7.74
C LEU A 340 -10.44 27.38 -6.43
N ILE A 341 -9.82 26.86 -5.37
CA ILE A 341 -9.65 27.53 -4.08
C ILE A 341 -8.20 27.29 -3.59
N PRO A 342 -7.39 28.34 -3.37
CA PRO A 342 -6.04 28.20 -2.84
C PRO A 342 -6.05 27.68 -1.38
N GLY A 343 -5.27 26.65 -1.09
CA GLY A 343 -5.08 26.15 0.28
C GLY A 343 -6.31 25.47 0.90
N SER A 344 -7.31 25.06 0.11
CA SER A 344 -8.51 24.34 0.59
C SER A 344 -8.30 22.85 0.84
N GLY A 345 -7.24 22.28 0.27
CA GLY A 345 -7.12 20.85 0.03
C GLY A 345 -8.35 20.25 -0.66
N PRO A 346 -8.73 19.01 -0.32
CA PRO A 346 -9.89 18.30 -0.86
C PRO A 346 -11.19 19.12 -0.92
N VAL A 347 -11.80 19.18 -2.11
CA VAL A 347 -13.13 19.79 -2.34
C VAL A 347 -14.16 18.76 -2.79
N VAL A 348 -15.42 19.01 -2.43
CA VAL A 348 -16.60 18.34 -3.00
C VAL A 348 -17.59 19.42 -3.44
N LEU A 349 -18.03 19.37 -4.70
CA LEU A 349 -19.00 20.32 -5.25
C LEU A 349 -20.43 19.86 -4.94
N PHE A 350 -21.30 20.79 -4.56
CA PHE A 350 -22.71 20.52 -4.34
C PHE A 350 -23.61 21.71 -4.74
N ASP A 351 -24.82 21.39 -5.20
CA ASP A 351 -25.87 22.37 -5.43
C ASP A 351 -26.47 22.79 -4.07
N ALA A 352 -26.40 24.07 -3.74
CA ALA A 352 -26.85 24.67 -2.48
C ALA A 352 -28.27 25.27 -2.57
N GLY A 353 -29.05 24.93 -3.61
CA GLY A 353 -30.39 25.47 -3.84
C GLY A 353 -30.36 26.97 -4.11
N GLU A 354 -31.08 27.76 -3.32
CA GLU A 354 -31.18 29.21 -3.50
C GLU A 354 -29.84 29.95 -3.35
N ARG A 355 -28.82 29.32 -2.73
CA ARG A 355 -27.45 29.85 -2.65
C ARG A 355 -26.57 29.52 -3.86
N GLY A 356 -27.08 28.81 -4.87
CA GLY A 356 -26.33 28.48 -6.08
C GLY A 356 -25.42 27.25 -5.94
N LEU A 357 -24.18 27.34 -6.44
CA LEU A 357 -23.20 26.26 -6.42
C LEU A 357 -22.16 26.54 -5.30
N MET A 358 -21.76 25.51 -4.55
CA MET A 358 -20.75 25.65 -3.50
C MET A 358 -19.75 24.48 -3.52
N ALA A 359 -18.55 24.71 -2.99
CA ALA A 359 -17.62 23.66 -2.60
C ALA A 359 -17.64 23.51 -1.07
N SER A 360 -17.75 22.27 -0.58
CA SER A 360 -17.34 21.91 0.78
C SER A 360 -15.88 21.51 0.80
N CYS A 361 -15.12 22.01 1.77
CA CYS A 361 -13.72 21.70 2.06
C CYS A 361 -13.44 21.86 3.57
N SER A 362 -12.20 21.66 4.01
CA SER A 362 -11.82 21.88 5.42
C SER A 362 -10.72 22.94 5.57
N MET A 363 -10.92 23.88 6.50
CA MET A 363 -9.99 24.96 6.85
C MET A 363 -9.76 24.93 8.36
N GLU A 364 -8.49 24.99 8.82
CA GLU A 364 -8.13 24.96 10.25
C GLU A 364 -8.84 23.84 11.06
N ASP A 365 -8.86 22.63 10.50
CA ASP A 365 -9.49 21.42 11.05
C ASP A 365 -11.02 21.54 11.28
N ARG A 366 -11.69 22.42 10.52
CA ARG A 366 -13.14 22.65 10.54
C ARG A 366 -13.72 22.63 9.13
N PRO A 367 -15.03 22.32 8.94
CA PRO A 367 -15.67 22.43 7.63
C PRO A 367 -15.80 23.90 7.19
N ALA A 368 -15.71 24.13 5.88
CA ALA A 368 -15.97 25.40 5.23
C ALA A 368 -16.75 25.16 3.92
N LEU A 369 -17.75 26.01 3.66
CA LEU A 369 -18.60 25.95 2.46
C LEU A 369 -18.37 27.24 1.67
N ALA A 370 -17.58 27.13 0.60
CA ALA A 370 -17.17 28.26 -0.22
C ALA A 370 -18.13 28.44 -1.42
N PRO A 371 -18.70 29.65 -1.63
CA PRO A 371 -19.57 29.91 -2.76
C PRO A 371 -18.80 29.97 -4.08
N LEU A 372 -19.39 29.37 -5.13
CA LEU A 372 -18.81 29.27 -6.46
C LEU A 372 -19.74 29.88 -7.51
N ARG A 373 -19.16 30.66 -8.43
CA ARG A 373 -19.83 31.08 -9.66
C ARG A 373 -19.49 30.12 -10.78
N TRP A 374 -20.50 29.78 -11.59
CA TRP A 374 -20.38 28.98 -12.79
C TRP A 374 -20.82 29.84 -13.98
N GLU A 375 -19.85 30.30 -14.77
CA GLU A 375 -20.07 31.29 -15.82
C GLU A 375 -19.38 30.83 -17.12
N SER A 376 -20.15 30.67 -18.19
CA SER A 376 -19.66 30.25 -19.52
C SER A 376 -18.81 28.96 -19.54
N GLY A 377 -19.09 28.02 -18.62
CA GLY A 377 -18.31 26.78 -18.47
C GLY A 377 -17.01 26.92 -17.67
N LYS A 378 -16.79 28.05 -16.99
CA LYS A 378 -15.72 28.24 -16.01
C LYS A 378 -16.29 28.29 -14.60
N LEU A 379 -15.50 27.82 -13.65
CA LEU A 379 -15.76 27.83 -12.22
C LEU A 379 -14.82 28.83 -11.54
N SER A 380 -15.33 29.61 -10.59
CA SER A 380 -14.53 30.52 -9.77
C SER A 380 -15.12 30.65 -8.36
N CYS A 381 -14.26 30.68 -7.34
CA CYS A 381 -14.71 30.94 -5.98
C CYS A 381 -14.91 32.45 -5.74
N GLY A 382 -15.99 32.81 -5.04
CA GLY A 382 -16.25 34.19 -4.62
C GLY A 382 -15.49 34.62 -3.36
N ALA A 383 -14.88 33.68 -2.64
CA ALA A 383 -14.31 33.91 -1.31
C ALA A 383 -12.77 33.97 -1.30
N GLY A 384 -12.24 34.95 -0.55
CA GLY A 384 -10.81 35.10 -0.27
C GLY A 384 -10.29 34.12 0.79
N LEU A 385 -10.46 32.81 0.56
CA LEU A 385 -9.82 31.79 1.41
C LEU A 385 -8.33 31.70 1.07
N SER A 386 -7.50 31.88 2.09
CA SER A 386 -6.04 31.68 2.02
C SER A 386 -5.53 31.24 3.38
N ALA A 387 -4.93 30.06 3.44
CA ALA A 387 -4.23 29.61 4.64
C ALA A 387 -3.01 30.52 4.94
N LYS A 388 -2.65 30.66 6.22
CA LYS A 388 -1.39 31.30 6.63
C LYS A 388 -0.24 30.34 6.32
N SER A 389 0.71 30.80 5.51
CA SER A 389 1.92 30.06 5.20
C SER A 389 3.09 30.48 6.10
N VAL A 390 4.04 29.56 6.29
CA VAL A 390 5.35 29.83 6.89
C VAL A 390 6.38 29.63 5.79
N PRO A 391 7.26 30.61 5.49
CA PRO A 391 8.32 30.42 4.51
C PRO A 391 9.38 29.46 5.08
N PRO A 392 9.66 28.31 4.44
CA PRO A 392 10.78 27.46 4.79
C PRO A 392 12.11 28.17 4.49
N ALA A 393 13.15 27.85 5.24
CA ALA A 393 14.51 28.16 4.83
C ALA A 393 14.90 27.29 3.62
N LEU A 394 15.65 27.85 2.67
CA LEU A 394 16.36 27.04 1.69
C LEU A 394 17.41 26.18 2.42
N PRO A 395 17.58 24.89 2.06
CA PRO A 395 18.62 24.05 2.65
C PRO A 395 20.02 24.55 2.24
N PRO A 396 21.06 24.28 3.03
CA PRO A 396 22.44 24.39 2.57
C PRO A 396 22.70 23.38 1.43
N ALA A 397 23.83 23.54 0.73
CA ALA A 397 24.28 22.52 -0.21
C ALA A 397 24.50 21.17 0.49
N PRO A 398 24.14 20.03 -0.13
CA PRO A 398 24.24 18.72 0.49
C PRO A 398 25.69 18.32 0.79
N GLU A 399 25.94 17.81 2.00
CA GLU A 399 27.21 17.14 2.31
C GLU A 399 27.14 15.68 1.85
N MET A 400 27.77 15.36 0.71
CA MET A 400 27.74 14.00 0.16
C MET A 400 28.46 12.99 1.06
N PHE A 401 28.07 11.71 0.97
CA PHE A 401 28.86 10.62 1.55
C PHE A 401 30.22 10.50 0.86
N ASP A 402 31.22 10.02 1.60
CA ASP A 402 32.55 9.79 1.05
C ASP A 402 32.52 8.70 -0.03
N TYR A 403 32.70 9.12 -1.27
CA TYR A 403 32.66 8.28 -2.46
C TYR A 403 33.79 7.23 -2.48
N ALA A 404 34.86 7.39 -1.68
CA ALA A 404 35.89 6.38 -1.50
C ALA A 404 35.34 5.07 -0.87
N ARG A 405 34.21 5.13 -0.14
CA ARG A 405 33.49 3.94 0.35
C ARG A 405 32.87 3.08 -0.77
N SER A 406 32.83 3.59 -2.00
CA SER A 406 32.40 2.82 -3.17
C SER A 406 33.49 1.95 -3.79
N GLN A 407 34.70 1.89 -3.21
CA GLN A 407 35.66 0.86 -3.57
C GLN A 407 35.15 -0.53 -3.12
N PRO A 408 35.26 -1.56 -3.98
CA PRO A 408 34.72 -2.89 -3.69
C PRO A 408 35.54 -3.57 -2.60
N SER A 409 34.87 -4.32 -1.72
CA SER A 409 35.48 -4.89 -0.50
C SER A 409 36.50 -6.03 -0.73
N GLY A 410 36.89 -6.30 -1.99
CA GLY A 410 37.74 -7.43 -2.38
C GLY A 410 37.08 -8.80 -2.17
N ARG A 411 35.77 -8.82 -1.94
CA ARG A 411 34.95 -10.02 -1.70
C ARG A 411 33.77 -10.00 -2.65
N ARG A 412 33.36 -11.19 -3.09
CA ARG A 412 32.19 -11.38 -3.96
C ARG A 412 30.95 -10.67 -3.40
N ALA A 413 30.08 -10.19 -4.28
CA ALA A 413 28.71 -9.74 -3.99
C ALA A 413 27.79 -10.85 -3.41
N VAL A 414 28.37 -12.02 -3.17
CA VAL A 414 27.78 -13.34 -2.97
C VAL A 414 28.65 -14.03 -1.92
N LYS A 415 28.31 -13.93 -0.64
CA LYS A 415 29.02 -14.67 0.42
C LYS A 415 28.53 -16.11 0.41
N VAL A 416 29.23 -16.95 -0.34
CA VAL A 416 29.04 -18.41 -0.34
C VAL A 416 29.43 -18.92 1.06
N GLU A 417 28.46 -19.46 1.79
CA GLU A 417 28.68 -20.08 3.08
C GLU A 417 29.13 -21.55 2.92
N ALA A 418 29.54 -22.18 4.01
CA ALA A 418 29.94 -23.59 4.02
C ALA A 418 28.82 -24.58 3.59
N THR A 419 27.57 -24.11 3.48
CA THR A 419 26.40 -24.83 2.99
C THR A 419 26.30 -24.89 1.46
N GLY A 420 27.13 -24.13 0.74
CA GLY A 420 27.02 -23.92 -0.71
C GLY A 420 26.01 -22.85 -1.12
N ARG A 421 25.12 -22.44 -0.21
CA ARG A 421 24.19 -21.30 -0.41
C ARG A 421 24.91 -19.98 -0.20
N SER A 422 24.32 -18.90 -0.69
CA SER A 422 24.90 -17.57 -0.61
C SER A 422 23.98 -16.56 0.08
N ARG A 423 24.53 -15.81 1.04
CA ARG A 423 23.92 -14.55 1.46
C ARG A 423 24.28 -13.47 0.44
N LEU A 424 23.28 -12.78 -0.10
CA LEU A 424 23.48 -11.60 -0.94
C LEU A 424 24.23 -10.53 -0.12
N ALA A 425 25.26 -9.92 -0.71
CA ALA A 425 26.05 -8.89 -0.08
C ALA A 425 25.98 -7.56 -0.87
N PRO A 426 26.15 -6.39 -0.21
CA PRO A 426 26.37 -5.13 -0.90
C PRO A 426 27.61 -5.19 -1.81
N LEU A 427 27.53 -4.56 -2.98
CA LEU A 427 28.71 -4.38 -3.86
C LEU A 427 29.79 -3.51 -3.17
N PHE A 428 29.35 -2.50 -2.41
CA PHE A 428 30.18 -1.54 -1.67
C PHE A 428 29.35 -0.77 -0.62
N ASP A 429 30.00 -0.08 0.33
CA ASP A 429 29.35 0.64 1.44
C ASP A 429 29.05 2.12 1.11
N LEU A 430 28.30 2.37 0.03
CA LEU A 430 27.79 3.71 -0.28
C LEU A 430 26.26 3.72 -0.31
N PRO A 431 25.58 4.62 0.44
CA PRO A 431 24.14 4.84 0.32
C PRO A 431 23.68 5.09 -1.12
N LEU A 432 22.98 4.09 -1.69
CA LEU A 432 22.45 4.12 -3.06
C LEU A 432 21.03 3.54 -3.08
N ALA A 433 20.06 4.26 -3.64
CA ALA A 433 18.68 3.82 -3.79
C ALA A 433 18.22 3.80 -5.25
N GLY A 434 17.36 2.84 -5.62
CA GLY A 434 16.93 2.66 -7.02
C GLY A 434 18.11 2.31 -7.94
N ALA A 435 18.92 1.33 -7.54
CA ALA A 435 20.10 0.90 -8.29
C ALA A 435 19.71 0.38 -9.69
N SER A 436 20.38 0.85 -10.73
CA SER A 436 20.08 0.49 -12.13
C SER A 436 21.34 0.10 -12.90
N MET A 437 21.25 -0.97 -13.70
CA MET A 437 22.36 -1.58 -14.42
C MET A 437 22.10 -1.70 -15.92
N CYS A 438 23.16 -1.57 -16.71
CA CYS A 438 23.15 -1.87 -18.14
C CYS A 438 24.44 -2.52 -18.59
N ARG A 439 24.40 -3.20 -19.74
CA ARG A 439 25.59 -3.67 -20.44
C ARG A 439 25.89 -2.74 -21.62
N GLY A 440 27.08 -2.17 -21.63
CA GLY A 440 27.55 -1.28 -22.67
C GLY A 440 27.93 -1.99 -23.97
N GLY A 441 28.00 -1.23 -25.06
CA GLY A 441 28.52 -1.71 -26.35
C GLY A 441 30.01 -2.07 -26.33
N ASP A 442 30.76 -1.67 -25.30
CA ASP A 442 32.13 -2.13 -25.04
C ASP A 442 32.19 -3.45 -24.25
N GLY A 443 31.04 -4.07 -23.97
CA GLY A 443 30.92 -5.38 -23.33
C GLY A 443 30.93 -5.37 -21.80
N PHE A 444 31.36 -4.25 -21.20
CA PHE A 444 31.34 -3.99 -19.75
C PHE A 444 29.91 -3.75 -19.22
N TYR A 445 29.74 -3.89 -17.92
CA TYR A 445 28.55 -3.50 -17.19
C TYR A 445 28.74 -2.14 -16.52
N TYR A 446 27.65 -1.40 -16.41
CA TYR A 446 27.59 -0.09 -15.77
C TYR A 446 26.46 -0.05 -14.77
N LEU A 447 26.67 0.64 -13.66
CA LEU A 447 25.74 0.82 -12.56
C LEU A 447 25.55 2.31 -12.29
N THR A 448 24.32 2.70 -11.94
CA THR A 448 23.95 4.02 -11.42
C THR A 448 22.88 3.88 -10.33
N GLY A 449 22.49 4.99 -9.72
CA GLY A 449 21.38 5.07 -8.76
C GLY A 449 21.34 6.40 -8.03
N THR A 450 20.37 6.56 -7.14
CA THR A 450 20.21 7.73 -6.27
C THR A 450 21.28 7.69 -5.17
N VAL A 451 22.34 8.47 -5.29
CA VAL A 451 23.34 8.62 -4.21
C VAL A 451 22.77 9.53 -3.12
N ALA A 452 22.84 9.13 -1.86
CA ALA A 452 22.40 9.98 -0.76
C ALA A 452 23.43 11.06 -0.39
N SER A 453 22.93 12.16 0.18
CA SER A 453 23.73 13.05 1.03
C SER A 453 23.53 12.70 2.52
N LYS A 454 24.33 13.32 3.39
CA LYS A 454 24.22 13.19 4.85
C LYS A 454 23.11 14.11 5.36
N GLY A 455 21.98 13.50 5.76
CA GLY A 455 20.92 14.14 6.51
C GLY A 455 21.26 14.32 8.00
N LYS A 456 20.24 14.69 8.78
CA LYS A 456 20.35 14.92 10.23
C LYS A 456 20.92 13.69 10.95
N GLY A 457 21.94 13.90 11.77
CA GLY A 457 22.63 12.82 12.49
C GLY A 457 23.51 11.92 11.61
N GLY A 458 23.77 12.28 10.34
CA GLY A 458 24.59 11.48 9.42
C GLY A 458 23.85 10.31 8.77
N LYS A 459 22.52 10.23 8.91
CA LYS A 459 21.67 9.28 8.16
C LYS A 459 21.63 9.64 6.66
N PRO A 460 21.36 8.70 5.75
CA PRO A 460 21.07 9.01 4.35
C PRO A 460 19.88 9.97 4.18
N ASP A 461 20.04 11.00 3.35
CA ASP A 461 18.95 11.78 2.74
C ASP A 461 19.05 11.58 1.21
N PHE A 462 18.12 10.79 0.65
CA PHE A 462 18.07 10.51 -0.79
C PHE A 462 17.39 11.63 -1.59
N GLU A 463 16.70 12.58 -0.95
CA GLU A 463 16.07 13.72 -1.63
C GLU A 463 17.07 14.82 -1.99
N ASN A 464 18.26 14.81 -1.40
CA ASN A 464 19.28 15.82 -1.60
C ASN A 464 20.56 15.17 -2.10
N ASN A 465 21.00 15.55 -3.30
CA ASN A 465 22.29 15.16 -3.87
C ASN A 465 22.76 16.21 -4.89
N ASP A 466 23.93 16.01 -5.47
CA ASP A 466 24.60 16.97 -6.34
C ASP A 466 24.74 16.52 -7.81
N GLY A 467 24.35 15.28 -8.17
CA GLY A 467 24.54 14.77 -9.52
C GLY A 467 24.33 13.27 -9.72
N VAL A 468 24.69 12.80 -10.91
CA VAL A 468 24.67 11.37 -11.30
C VAL A 468 26.08 10.78 -11.21
N TYR A 469 26.19 9.61 -10.59
CA TYR A 469 27.44 8.88 -10.42
C TYR A 469 27.37 7.53 -11.12
N LEU A 470 28.49 7.07 -11.71
CA LEU A 470 28.57 5.77 -12.37
C LEU A 470 29.67 4.87 -11.78
N TRP A 471 29.47 3.56 -11.92
CA TRP A 471 30.48 2.53 -11.70
C TRP A 471 30.55 1.60 -12.92
N LYS A 472 31.70 0.97 -13.13
CA LYS A 472 31.99 0.06 -14.26
C LYS A 472 32.52 -1.28 -13.76
N SER A 473 32.04 -2.39 -14.32
CA SER A 473 32.47 -3.75 -14.00
C SER A 473 32.66 -4.59 -15.27
N ALA A 474 33.60 -5.53 -15.23
CA ALA A 474 33.80 -6.52 -16.30
C ALA A 474 33.09 -7.86 -16.02
N ASP A 475 32.69 -8.11 -14.78
CA ASP A 475 32.37 -9.42 -14.20
C ASP A 475 31.08 -9.43 -13.34
N LEU A 476 30.41 -8.28 -13.20
CA LEU A 476 29.32 -7.98 -12.24
C LEU A 476 29.73 -8.02 -10.75
N ASP A 477 30.99 -8.29 -10.43
CA ASP A 477 31.46 -8.52 -9.05
C ASP A 477 32.41 -7.40 -8.58
N THR A 478 33.41 -7.08 -9.40
CA THR A 478 34.38 -6.00 -9.17
C THR A 478 33.90 -4.71 -9.82
N TRP A 479 33.49 -3.73 -9.00
CA TRP A 479 32.98 -2.44 -9.46
C TRP A 479 34.00 -1.31 -9.28
N THR A 480 34.42 -0.70 -10.38
CA THR A 480 35.31 0.47 -10.39
C THR A 480 34.48 1.76 -10.43
N PRO A 481 34.62 2.69 -9.47
CA PRO A 481 33.97 3.99 -9.55
C PRO A 481 34.49 4.82 -10.74
N LEU A 482 33.58 5.39 -11.53
CA LEU A 482 33.88 6.37 -12.58
C LEU A 482 33.75 7.82 -12.08
N GLY A 483 33.09 8.04 -10.94
CA GLY A 483 32.84 9.37 -10.38
C GLY A 483 31.50 9.96 -10.83
N LYS A 484 31.36 11.28 -10.59
CA LYS A 484 30.19 12.07 -11.01
C LYS A 484 30.31 12.42 -12.49
N VAL A 485 29.33 12.02 -13.30
CA VAL A 485 29.30 12.21 -14.76
C VAL A 485 28.36 13.33 -15.21
N TRP A 486 27.53 13.83 -14.29
CA TRP A 486 26.68 15.01 -14.44
C TRP A 486 26.48 15.69 -13.08
N ASP A 487 26.66 17.00 -13.00
CA ASP A 487 26.55 17.81 -11.78
C ASP A 487 25.42 18.85 -11.90
N ILE A 488 24.47 18.82 -10.95
CA ILE A 488 23.26 19.66 -10.99
C ILE A 488 23.61 21.15 -11.05
N ALA A 489 24.61 21.59 -10.29
CA ALA A 489 24.91 23.00 -10.10
C ALA A 489 25.75 23.60 -11.25
N SER A 490 26.64 22.82 -11.85
CA SER A 490 27.63 23.27 -12.82
C SER A 490 27.38 22.76 -14.25
N ASP A 491 26.80 21.58 -14.45
CA ASP A 491 26.30 21.15 -15.76
C ASP A 491 24.89 21.68 -16.02
N GLY A 492 24.00 21.59 -15.02
CA GLY A 492 22.63 22.13 -15.09
C GLY A 492 22.55 23.65 -15.32
N ALA A 493 23.64 24.38 -15.07
CA ALA A 493 23.77 25.81 -15.38
C ALA A 493 24.23 26.11 -16.82
N LYS A 494 24.79 25.14 -17.56
CA LYS A 494 25.33 25.35 -18.92
C LYS A 494 24.25 25.53 -19.98
N PHE A 495 23.12 24.84 -19.83
CA PHE A 495 22.11 24.72 -20.89
C PHE A 495 20.74 25.29 -20.45
N PRO A 496 20.06 26.09 -21.29
CA PRO A 496 18.72 26.61 -20.96
C PRO A 496 17.68 25.54 -20.65
N VAL A 497 17.79 24.36 -21.29
CA VAL A 497 16.88 23.22 -21.08
C VAL A 497 17.03 22.58 -19.70
N SER A 498 18.15 22.78 -19.01
CA SER A 498 18.48 22.17 -17.72
C SER A 498 18.12 23.03 -16.51
N LYS A 499 17.67 24.28 -16.70
CA LYS A 499 17.40 25.21 -15.61
C LYS A 499 16.44 24.65 -14.55
N TRP A 500 15.45 23.87 -14.96
CA TRP A 500 14.49 23.19 -14.09
C TRP A 500 15.11 22.18 -13.11
N GLN A 501 16.38 21.77 -13.32
CA GLN A 501 17.14 20.94 -12.38
C GLN A 501 17.65 21.77 -11.18
N LEU A 502 17.91 23.07 -11.38
CA LEU A 502 18.52 23.95 -10.38
C LEU A 502 17.54 24.34 -9.26
N ASP A 503 16.24 24.33 -9.55
CA ASP A 503 15.19 24.78 -8.63
C ASP A 503 15.11 23.90 -7.37
N TYR A 504 14.89 24.53 -6.22
CA TYR A 504 14.54 23.83 -4.99
C TYR A 504 13.03 23.55 -4.95
N ARG A 505 12.65 22.34 -4.56
CA ARG A 505 11.26 21.84 -4.63
C ARG A 505 10.88 21.06 -3.37
N ILE A 506 9.61 21.02 -3.02
CA ILE A 506 9.11 20.07 -2.02
C ILE A 506 9.02 18.68 -2.68
N PRO A 507 9.51 17.60 -2.04
CA PRO A 507 9.52 16.27 -2.65
C PRO A 507 8.11 15.76 -2.90
N GLY A 508 7.91 15.18 -4.09
CA GLY A 508 6.61 14.76 -4.61
C GLY A 508 6.02 13.53 -3.94
N ASP A 509 6.86 12.75 -3.26
CA ASP A 509 6.58 11.47 -2.60
C ASP A 509 6.61 11.55 -1.07
N ASN A 510 7.15 12.64 -0.49
CA ASN A 510 6.98 13.00 0.92
C ASN A 510 6.17 14.31 1.10
N PRO A 511 4.83 14.25 1.04
CA PRO A 511 3.96 15.38 1.34
C PRO A 511 3.92 15.76 2.84
N ALA A 512 4.61 15.05 3.75
CA ALA A 512 4.78 15.49 5.14
C ALA A 512 5.99 16.44 5.32
N ARG A 513 7.03 16.36 4.49
CA ARG A 513 8.25 17.20 4.57
C ARG A 513 7.93 18.69 4.34
N ALA A 514 8.53 19.55 5.16
CA ALA A 514 8.31 21.01 5.12
C ALA A 514 9.52 21.81 4.61
N ASP A 515 10.72 21.22 4.67
CA ASP A 515 11.93 21.75 4.05
C ASP A 515 12.01 21.40 2.56
N PHE A 516 12.60 22.31 1.79
CA PHE A 516 12.88 22.10 0.37
C PHE A 516 14.01 21.07 0.17
N CYS A 517 13.97 20.39 -0.96
CA CYS A 517 15.01 19.47 -1.42
C CYS A 517 15.43 19.77 -2.87
N ARG A 518 16.53 19.16 -3.29
CA ARG A 518 16.96 19.08 -4.69
C ARG A 518 17.94 17.92 -4.85
N GLY A 519 17.52 16.89 -5.58
CA GLY A 519 18.35 15.76 -5.94
C GLY A 519 17.84 15.05 -7.18
N ILE A 520 18.75 14.41 -7.91
CA ILE A 520 18.38 13.47 -8.97
C ILE A 520 17.98 12.16 -8.32
N THR A 521 16.75 11.70 -8.57
CA THR A 521 16.20 10.46 -8.01
C THR A 521 15.92 9.43 -9.10
N ALA A 522 16.15 8.16 -8.73
CA ALA A 522 15.98 6.97 -9.56
C ALA A 522 16.49 7.13 -11.02
N PRO A 523 17.77 7.52 -11.24
CA PRO A 523 18.36 7.48 -12.56
C PRO A 523 18.54 6.02 -13.03
N GLU A 524 18.35 5.77 -14.31
CA GLU A 524 18.83 4.54 -14.95
C GLU A 524 20.01 4.82 -15.88
N ILE A 525 20.70 3.77 -16.34
CA ILE A 525 21.65 3.87 -17.44
C ILE A 525 21.23 2.90 -18.55
N HIS A 526 21.34 3.33 -19.81
CA HIS A 526 20.91 2.57 -20.98
C HIS A 526 21.92 2.75 -22.12
N PHE A 527 22.40 1.66 -22.72
CA PHE A 527 23.16 1.71 -23.96
C PHE A 527 22.24 1.42 -25.15
N ALA A 528 21.94 2.43 -25.96
CA ALA A 528 21.01 2.31 -27.07
C ALA A 528 21.38 3.24 -28.23
N LYS A 529 21.10 2.81 -29.46
CA LYS A 529 21.39 3.57 -30.70
C LYS A 529 22.86 4.04 -30.80
N GLY A 530 23.80 3.28 -30.24
CA GLY A 530 25.24 3.54 -30.29
C GLY A 530 25.78 4.55 -29.26
N THR A 531 24.98 4.99 -28.29
CA THR A 531 25.46 5.84 -27.18
C THR A 531 24.78 5.48 -25.85
N TYR A 532 25.23 6.11 -24.77
CA TYR A 532 24.66 5.97 -23.43
C TYR A 532 23.63 7.05 -23.16
N TRP A 533 22.55 6.67 -22.49
CA TRP A 533 21.43 7.49 -22.09
C TRP A 533 21.17 7.29 -20.61
N ILE A 534 20.79 8.34 -19.90
CA ILE A 534 20.44 8.31 -18.48
C ILE A 534 19.07 9.00 -18.34
N PRO A 535 17.95 8.25 -18.33
CA PRO A 535 16.69 8.80 -17.85
C PRO A 535 16.79 9.04 -16.34
N TYR A 536 16.17 10.11 -15.86
CA TYR A 536 16.26 10.51 -14.45
C TYR A 536 15.02 11.29 -13.99
N SER A 537 14.88 11.44 -12.67
CA SER A 537 13.79 12.21 -12.04
C SER A 537 14.35 13.25 -11.07
N MET A 538 13.53 14.21 -10.67
CA MET A 538 13.89 15.22 -9.66
C MET A 538 12.83 15.27 -8.55
N ASN A 539 12.99 14.47 -7.49
CA ASN A 539 12.12 14.46 -6.30
C ASN A 539 10.61 14.39 -6.63
N GLY A 540 10.20 13.50 -7.53
CA GLY A 540 8.80 13.36 -7.98
C GLY A 540 8.22 14.51 -8.83
N ARG A 541 9.02 15.55 -9.12
CA ARG A 541 8.61 16.74 -9.91
C ARG A 541 8.93 16.61 -11.40
N GLY A 542 8.70 15.43 -11.98
CA GLY A 542 8.93 15.17 -13.39
C GLY A 542 10.31 14.61 -13.71
N THR A 543 10.48 14.30 -15.00
CA THR A 543 11.54 13.42 -15.51
C THR A 543 12.29 14.05 -16.67
N GLY A 544 13.56 13.70 -16.84
CA GLY A 544 14.43 14.20 -17.90
C GLY A 544 15.36 13.12 -18.45
N LEU A 545 16.12 13.46 -19.48
CA LEU A 545 16.99 12.52 -20.19
C LEU A 545 18.37 13.15 -20.46
N LEU A 546 19.43 12.57 -19.91
CA LEU A 546 20.80 12.88 -20.31
C LEU A 546 21.26 11.94 -21.42
N LYS A 547 22.12 12.45 -22.31
CA LYS A 547 22.71 11.72 -23.44
C LYS A 547 24.23 11.89 -23.43
N SER A 548 24.98 10.81 -23.61
CA SER A 548 26.42 10.91 -23.82
C SER A 548 26.73 11.46 -25.21
N SER A 549 27.47 12.57 -25.24
CA SER A 549 27.94 13.24 -26.47
C SER A 549 29.10 12.48 -27.14
N SER A 550 29.87 11.71 -26.37
CA SER A 550 31.09 11.01 -26.83
C SER A 550 30.84 9.58 -27.30
N GLY A 551 29.65 9.02 -27.06
CA GLY A 551 29.38 7.59 -27.24
C GLY A 551 29.84 6.70 -26.08
N LYS A 552 30.46 7.27 -25.04
CA LYS A 552 31.02 6.54 -23.88
C LYS A 552 30.21 6.74 -22.60
N ALA A 553 30.30 5.80 -21.66
CA ALA A 553 29.63 5.90 -20.37
C ALA A 553 30.25 6.96 -19.46
N GLU A 554 31.54 7.26 -19.63
CA GLU A 554 32.24 8.34 -18.91
C GLU A 554 31.79 9.76 -19.36
N GLY A 555 30.88 9.86 -20.34
CA GLY A 555 30.40 11.13 -20.88
C GLY A 555 31.46 11.86 -21.75
N PRO A 556 31.43 13.20 -21.83
CA PRO A 556 30.52 14.09 -21.12
C PRO A 556 29.07 13.95 -21.58
N TYR A 557 28.15 14.11 -20.63
CA TYR A 557 26.72 14.10 -20.88
C TYR A 557 26.21 15.49 -21.27
N GLU A 558 25.16 15.52 -22.06
CA GLU A 558 24.33 16.68 -22.39
C GLU A 558 22.90 16.37 -21.98
N ASP A 559 22.20 17.34 -21.39
CA ASP A 559 20.78 17.21 -21.06
C ASP A 559 19.92 17.45 -22.31
N VAL A 560 19.10 16.46 -22.66
CA VAL A 560 18.08 16.57 -23.72
C VAL A 560 16.91 17.44 -23.24
N GLY A 561 16.71 17.52 -21.92
CA GLY A 561 15.70 18.34 -21.25
C GLY A 561 14.67 17.51 -20.49
N ARG A 562 13.62 18.21 -20.02
CA ARG A 562 12.52 17.66 -19.24
C ARG A 562 11.51 16.95 -20.15
N ILE A 563 11.51 15.61 -20.13
CA ILE A 563 10.61 14.77 -20.94
C ILE A 563 9.19 14.74 -20.35
N THR A 564 9.04 14.74 -19.01
CA THR A 564 7.74 14.94 -18.36
C THR A 564 7.77 16.01 -17.27
N ALA A 565 6.74 16.85 -17.20
CA ALA A 565 6.65 17.87 -16.16
C ALA A 565 6.16 17.31 -14.81
N MET A 566 5.46 16.17 -14.83
CA MET A 566 5.03 15.39 -13.66
C MET A 566 5.49 13.93 -13.78
N GLY A 567 5.90 13.31 -12.66
CA GLY A 567 6.34 11.91 -12.61
C GLY A 567 7.65 11.67 -11.85
N GLU A 568 8.01 10.41 -11.74
CA GLU A 568 9.19 9.88 -11.03
C GLU A 568 9.69 8.60 -11.74
N SER A 569 10.82 8.06 -11.27
CA SER A 569 11.46 6.81 -11.73
C SER A 569 11.28 6.50 -13.22
N ALA A 570 11.85 7.36 -14.07
CA ALA A 570 11.80 7.18 -15.51
C ALA A 570 12.73 6.06 -16.01
N SER A 571 12.25 5.33 -17.02
CA SER A 571 13.01 4.32 -17.77
C SER A 571 12.87 4.57 -19.27
N LEU A 572 13.89 4.13 -20.02
CA LEU A 572 13.97 4.24 -21.47
C LEU A 572 14.04 2.84 -22.08
N PHE A 573 13.03 2.46 -22.86
CA PHE A 573 13.09 1.25 -23.68
C PHE A 573 13.31 1.61 -25.14
N VAL A 574 14.04 0.77 -25.88
CA VAL A 574 14.16 0.87 -27.34
C VAL A 574 13.82 -0.49 -27.95
N ASP A 575 12.77 -0.51 -28.75
CA ASP A 575 12.26 -1.73 -29.37
C ASP A 575 13.18 -2.17 -30.53
N SER A 576 13.01 -3.42 -30.93
CA SER A 576 13.58 -4.08 -32.10
C SER A 576 13.42 -3.32 -33.43
N ASP A 577 12.42 -2.44 -33.55
CA ASP A 577 12.22 -1.57 -34.72
C ASP A 577 12.92 -0.20 -34.62
N GLY A 578 13.58 0.08 -33.49
CA GLY A 578 14.30 1.32 -33.22
C GLY A 578 13.46 2.46 -32.65
N LYS A 579 12.15 2.30 -32.44
CA LYS A 579 11.34 3.27 -31.67
C LYS A 579 11.81 3.29 -30.22
N ALA A 580 11.76 4.47 -29.60
CA ALA A 580 12.04 4.64 -28.18
C ALA A 580 10.73 4.88 -27.42
N CYS A 581 10.59 4.25 -26.26
CA CYS A 581 9.48 4.40 -25.33
C CYS A 581 9.99 5.01 -24.02
N TRP A 582 9.28 6.02 -23.53
CA TRP A 582 9.45 6.58 -22.20
C TRP A 582 8.48 5.89 -21.26
N LEU A 583 8.99 5.33 -20.16
CA LEU A 583 8.19 4.78 -19.07
C LEU A 583 8.42 5.61 -17.81
N TRP A 584 7.38 5.89 -17.01
CA TRP A 584 7.54 6.63 -15.76
C TRP A 584 6.44 6.39 -14.73
N GLY A 585 6.79 6.66 -13.48
CA GLY A 585 5.88 7.02 -12.40
C GLY A 585 5.00 5.91 -11.83
N LYS A 586 4.27 6.26 -10.77
CA LYS A 586 3.46 5.34 -9.95
C LYS A 586 2.24 4.71 -10.62
N GLY A 587 2.15 4.78 -11.95
CA GLY A 587 1.05 4.25 -12.76
C GLY A 587 1.52 3.42 -13.95
N LEU A 588 2.80 3.07 -14.01
CA LEU A 588 3.40 2.34 -15.14
C LEU A 588 3.03 3.02 -16.47
N GLN A 589 3.20 4.34 -16.53
CA GLN A 589 2.77 5.14 -17.67
C GLN A 589 3.79 5.02 -18.80
N MET A 590 3.32 4.94 -20.05
CA MET A 590 4.18 4.91 -21.23
C MET A 590 3.69 5.87 -22.32
N ALA A 591 4.63 6.48 -23.04
CA ALA A 591 4.42 7.04 -24.38
C ALA A 591 5.67 6.79 -25.26
N THR A 592 5.51 6.79 -26.58
CA THR A 592 6.68 6.79 -27.49
C THR A 592 7.35 8.18 -27.48
N LEU A 593 8.64 8.23 -27.79
CA LEU A 593 9.40 9.47 -27.95
C LEU A 593 9.44 9.96 -29.41
N SER A 594 9.71 11.26 -29.57
CA SER A 594 10.06 11.88 -30.85
C SER A 594 11.38 11.32 -31.41
N GLY A 595 11.64 11.54 -32.71
CA GLY A 595 12.81 10.95 -33.39
C GLY A 595 14.18 11.41 -32.89
N ASP A 596 14.21 12.54 -32.18
CA ASP A 596 15.36 13.14 -31.48
C ASP A 596 15.40 12.79 -29.98
N ASN A 597 14.44 11.98 -29.50
CA ASN A 597 14.19 11.60 -28.10
C ASN A 597 13.84 12.77 -27.14
N SER A 598 13.50 13.97 -27.63
CA SER A 598 13.32 15.18 -26.79
C SER A 598 11.92 15.40 -26.22
N SER A 599 10.90 14.68 -26.71
CA SER A 599 9.50 14.86 -26.29
C SER A 599 8.67 13.60 -26.48
N LEU A 600 7.50 13.53 -25.82
CA LEU A 600 6.52 12.47 -26.06
C LEU A 600 5.85 12.66 -27.44
N ALA A 601 5.76 11.59 -28.22
CA ALA A 601 5.18 11.57 -29.57
C ALA A 601 3.85 10.80 -29.68
N SER A 602 3.50 9.97 -28.69
CA SER A 602 2.17 9.37 -28.57
C SER A 602 1.35 9.97 -27.42
N PRO A 603 0.02 9.76 -27.39
CA PRO A 603 -0.74 9.85 -26.16
C PRO A 603 -0.17 8.96 -25.05
N VAL A 604 -0.48 9.29 -23.81
CA VAL A 604 -0.09 8.49 -22.64
C VAL A 604 -0.99 7.27 -22.49
N SER A 605 -0.37 6.10 -22.47
CA SER A 605 -0.94 4.84 -22.00
C SER A 605 -0.69 4.66 -20.51
N ASP A 606 -1.67 4.14 -19.78
CA ASP A 606 -1.51 3.63 -18.41
C ASP A 606 -1.53 2.10 -18.53
N TRP A 607 -0.38 1.44 -18.33
CA TRP A 607 -0.25 0.01 -18.59
C TRP A 607 -0.85 -0.86 -17.49
N PHE A 608 -1.08 -0.33 -16.28
CA PHE A 608 -1.80 -1.08 -15.26
C PHE A 608 -3.22 -1.44 -15.73
N LEU A 609 -3.88 -0.53 -16.46
CA LEU A 609 -5.18 -0.78 -17.09
C LEU A 609 -5.17 -1.88 -18.16
N THR A 610 -3.99 -2.43 -18.51
CA THR A 610 -3.83 -3.54 -19.46
C THR A 610 -3.33 -4.83 -18.80
N MET A 611 -3.14 -4.84 -17.48
CA MET A 611 -2.69 -6.01 -16.73
C MET A 611 -3.87 -6.89 -16.29
N THR A 612 -3.71 -8.20 -16.42
CA THR A 612 -4.74 -9.20 -16.05
C THR A 612 -4.17 -10.22 -15.07
N GLN A 613 -4.88 -10.45 -13.95
CA GLN A 613 -4.48 -11.41 -12.91
C GLN A 613 -4.21 -12.80 -13.51
N PRO A 614 -3.32 -13.62 -12.91
CA PRO A 614 -2.97 -14.91 -13.48
C PRO A 614 -4.09 -15.95 -13.32
N GLN A 615 -4.70 -16.37 -14.44
CA GLN A 615 -5.82 -17.31 -14.44
C GLN A 615 -5.50 -18.64 -13.74
N GLY A 616 -6.35 -19.05 -12.81
CA GLY A 616 -6.27 -20.35 -12.13
C GLY A 616 -5.42 -20.38 -10.86
N LEU A 617 -5.05 -19.22 -10.30
CA LEU A 617 -4.51 -19.14 -8.94
C LEU A 617 -5.56 -19.42 -7.87
N ASP A 618 -5.06 -19.84 -6.70
CA ASP A 618 -5.80 -19.72 -5.44
C ASP A 618 -5.71 -18.26 -4.93
N GLN A 619 -6.69 -17.82 -4.12
CA GLN A 619 -6.73 -16.44 -3.61
C GLN A 619 -5.50 -16.07 -2.76
N SER A 620 -4.84 -17.08 -2.17
CA SER A 620 -3.56 -16.98 -1.44
C SER A 620 -2.37 -16.52 -2.28
N ALA A 621 -2.48 -16.54 -3.62
CA ALA A 621 -1.41 -16.21 -4.56
C ALA A 621 -1.66 -14.96 -5.42
N ASN A 622 -2.84 -14.34 -5.30
CA ASN A 622 -3.07 -13.02 -5.89
C ASN A 622 -2.23 -11.98 -5.14
N LEU A 623 -1.30 -11.32 -5.84
CA LEU A 623 -0.59 -10.17 -5.29
C LEU A 623 -1.53 -8.97 -5.27
N ASP A 624 -2.06 -8.63 -4.09
CA ASP A 624 -2.52 -7.27 -3.83
C ASP A 624 -1.31 -6.33 -3.95
N LEU A 625 -1.37 -5.36 -4.87
CA LEU A 625 -0.30 -4.40 -5.14
C LEU A 625 -0.67 -3.01 -4.62
N TRP A 626 0.29 -2.31 -4.01
CA TRP A 626 0.17 -0.90 -3.61
C TRP A 626 1.45 -0.11 -3.92
N ASP A 627 1.35 1.23 -3.92
CA ASP A 627 2.48 2.16 -4.11
C ASP A 627 3.51 1.74 -5.18
N LEU A 628 3.00 1.36 -6.36
CA LEU A 628 3.80 0.92 -7.49
C LEU A 628 4.76 2.05 -7.91
N THR A 629 6.00 1.75 -8.28
CA THR A 629 6.92 2.72 -8.91
C THR A 629 8.05 2.02 -9.68
N GLY A 630 8.90 2.78 -10.38
CA GLY A 630 10.06 2.27 -11.10
C GLY A 630 9.76 1.27 -12.22
N PRO A 631 8.90 1.60 -13.21
CA PRO A 631 8.68 0.75 -14.38
C PRO A 631 9.96 0.60 -15.20
N HIS A 632 10.43 -0.64 -15.35
CA HIS A 632 11.59 -1.01 -16.18
C HIS A 632 11.18 -2.10 -17.17
N LEU A 633 11.36 -1.86 -18.46
CA LEU A 633 10.91 -2.73 -19.55
C LEU A 633 12.11 -3.35 -20.28
N PHE A 634 12.10 -4.68 -20.41
CA PHE A 634 13.13 -5.45 -21.11
C PHE A 634 12.52 -6.56 -21.97
N MET A 635 13.31 -7.09 -22.90
CA MET A 635 12.93 -8.27 -23.69
C MET A 635 13.62 -9.52 -23.15
N ALA A 636 12.86 -10.60 -22.96
CA ALA A 636 13.40 -11.90 -22.56
C ALA A 636 12.88 -13.02 -23.48
N GLN A 637 13.70 -14.04 -23.73
CA GLN A 637 13.30 -15.19 -24.55
C GLN A 637 12.84 -16.35 -23.67
N ASP A 638 11.57 -16.74 -23.80
CA ASP A 638 11.01 -17.88 -23.07
C ASP A 638 11.82 -19.16 -23.41
N PRO A 639 12.34 -19.89 -22.40
CA PRO A 639 13.35 -20.93 -22.62
C PRO A 639 12.78 -22.17 -23.32
N LYS A 640 11.46 -22.37 -23.30
CA LYS A 640 10.77 -23.56 -23.83
C LYS A 640 10.23 -23.34 -25.24
N THR A 641 9.62 -22.19 -25.50
CA THR A 641 8.95 -21.82 -26.75
C THR A 641 9.87 -21.02 -27.69
N LYS A 642 10.96 -20.46 -27.17
CA LYS A 642 11.91 -19.58 -27.87
C LYS A 642 11.29 -18.29 -28.44
N LYS A 643 10.05 -17.95 -28.05
CA LYS A 643 9.47 -16.63 -28.32
C LYS A 643 10.16 -15.57 -27.47
N ALA A 644 10.41 -14.40 -28.06
CA ALA A 644 10.70 -13.19 -27.30
C ALA A 644 9.40 -12.65 -26.69
N GLN A 645 9.46 -12.17 -25.46
CA GLN A 645 8.34 -11.60 -24.72
C GLN A 645 8.76 -10.29 -24.04
N TYR A 646 7.81 -9.37 -23.92
CA TYR A 646 7.98 -8.07 -23.27
C TYR A 646 7.81 -8.25 -21.77
N CYS A 647 8.84 -7.97 -21.01
CA CYS A 647 8.90 -8.10 -19.55
C CYS A 647 8.92 -6.72 -18.92
N LEU A 648 7.84 -6.34 -18.23
CA LEU A 648 7.80 -5.13 -17.41
C LEU A 648 8.00 -5.53 -15.96
N SER A 649 9.16 -5.18 -15.40
CA SER A 649 9.39 -5.21 -13.95
C SER A 649 9.09 -3.84 -13.34
N PHE A 650 8.60 -3.82 -12.11
CA PHE A 650 8.38 -2.60 -11.33
C PHE A 650 8.49 -2.90 -9.84
N SER A 651 8.72 -1.90 -9.00
CA SER A 651 8.54 -2.05 -7.56
C SER A 651 7.07 -1.91 -7.19
N ALA A 652 6.60 -2.72 -6.25
CA ALA A 652 5.32 -2.52 -5.59
C ALA A 652 5.44 -2.91 -4.13
N VAL A 653 4.72 -2.20 -3.27
CA VAL A 653 4.43 -2.71 -1.93
C VAL A 653 3.48 -3.89 -2.09
N THR A 654 3.85 -5.04 -1.56
CA THR A 654 2.98 -6.22 -1.41
C THR A 654 2.93 -6.63 0.05
N GLN A 655 1.99 -7.51 0.41
CA GLN A 655 1.97 -8.13 1.73
C GLN A 655 2.80 -9.42 1.73
N THR A 656 3.76 -9.46 2.65
CA THR A 656 4.53 -10.67 3.00
C THR A 656 4.74 -10.67 4.51
N PHE A 657 4.54 -11.79 5.22
CA PHE A 657 4.68 -11.86 6.68
C PHE A 657 3.74 -10.93 7.50
N GLU A 658 2.60 -10.55 6.91
CA GLU A 658 1.71 -9.44 7.35
C GLU A 658 2.33 -8.04 7.29
N ARG A 659 3.53 -7.89 6.71
CA ARG A 659 4.27 -6.63 6.56
C ARG A 659 4.09 -6.08 5.15
N ALA A 660 4.25 -4.77 5.02
CA ALA A 660 4.38 -4.08 3.75
C ALA A 660 5.85 -4.13 3.31
N ASN A 661 6.15 -4.91 2.26
CA ASN A 661 7.49 -5.04 1.69
C ASN A 661 7.48 -4.52 0.25
N ARG A 662 8.52 -3.78 -0.17
CA ARG A 662 8.71 -3.30 -1.55
C ARG A 662 9.39 -4.38 -2.37
N ASP A 663 8.60 -5.30 -2.88
CA ASP A 663 9.08 -6.32 -3.82
C ASP A 663 9.40 -5.70 -5.18
N SER A 664 10.23 -6.41 -5.95
CA SER A 664 10.21 -6.29 -7.41
C SER A 664 9.20 -7.29 -7.97
N VAL A 665 8.24 -6.79 -8.73
CA VAL A 665 7.14 -7.52 -9.37
C VAL A 665 7.34 -7.51 -10.88
N ILE A 666 6.89 -8.56 -11.58
CA ILE A 666 6.97 -8.68 -13.04
C ILE A 666 5.60 -9.01 -13.67
N VAL A 667 5.36 -8.45 -14.85
CA VAL A 667 4.30 -8.85 -15.79
C VAL A 667 4.88 -9.06 -17.19
N MET A 668 4.24 -9.91 -18.00
CA MET A 668 4.76 -10.28 -19.32
C MET A 668 3.70 -10.35 -20.43
N ALA A 669 4.02 -9.82 -21.62
CA ALA A 669 3.16 -9.81 -22.80
C ALA A 669 3.86 -10.36 -24.07
N ASP A 670 3.08 -10.81 -25.06
CA ASP A 670 3.57 -11.25 -26.38
C ASP A 670 3.75 -10.06 -27.36
N ARG A 671 3.29 -8.85 -27.02
CA ARG A 671 3.47 -7.58 -27.75
C ARG A 671 3.55 -6.39 -26.79
N LEU A 672 4.10 -5.27 -27.25
CA LEU A 672 4.30 -4.05 -26.47
C LEU A 672 3.00 -3.49 -25.87
N GLU A 673 1.87 -3.58 -26.58
CA GLU A 673 0.59 -3.01 -26.13
C GLU A 673 -0.21 -3.91 -25.17
N GLY A 674 0.37 -5.00 -24.67
CA GLY A 674 -0.32 -5.95 -23.79
C GLY A 674 -1.41 -6.80 -24.49
N PRO A 675 -2.32 -7.45 -23.74
CA PRO A 675 -2.43 -7.41 -22.29
C PRO A 675 -1.21 -8.03 -21.61
N TYR A 676 -0.90 -7.52 -20.42
CA TYR A 676 0.22 -7.97 -19.60
C TYR A 676 -0.27 -8.96 -18.55
N ALA A 677 0.11 -10.23 -18.69
CA ALA A 677 -0.24 -11.24 -17.69
C ALA A 677 0.68 -11.13 -16.46
N GLY A 678 0.11 -11.34 -15.27
CA GLY A 678 0.77 -11.23 -13.97
C GLY A 678 -0.20 -10.57 -12.97
N PRO A 679 0.24 -10.08 -11.80
CA PRO A 679 1.61 -9.85 -11.38
C PRO A 679 2.21 -11.09 -10.74
N ILE A 680 3.52 -11.27 -10.90
CA ILE A 680 4.29 -12.34 -10.26
C ILE A 680 5.44 -11.70 -9.46
N ARG A 681 5.74 -12.22 -8.26
CA ARG A 681 6.82 -11.70 -7.38
C ARG A 681 8.17 -12.14 -7.96
N MET A 682 8.91 -11.21 -8.56
CA MET A 682 10.22 -11.49 -9.18
C MET A 682 11.33 -11.56 -8.14
N ILE A 683 11.36 -10.61 -7.20
CA ILE A 683 12.37 -10.49 -6.14
C ILE A 683 11.70 -10.00 -4.85
N PRO A 684 11.58 -10.84 -3.80
CA PRO A 684 11.15 -10.40 -2.47
C PRO A 684 12.08 -9.32 -1.91
N ASP A 685 11.54 -8.26 -1.31
CA ASP A 685 12.28 -7.11 -0.78
C ASP A 685 13.20 -6.40 -1.81
N GLY A 686 12.98 -6.62 -3.12
CA GLY A 686 13.89 -6.22 -4.19
C GLY A 686 13.95 -4.72 -4.51
N GLY A 687 12.90 -3.97 -4.16
CA GLY A 687 12.73 -2.56 -4.48
C GLY A 687 12.54 -2.31 -5.98
N GLN A 688 12.90 -1.09 -6.42
CA GLN A 688 13.03 -0.76 -7.84
C GLN A 688 14.27 -1.47 -8.40
N THR A 689 14.09 -2.16 -9.52
CA THR A 689 15.10 -3.00 -10.15
C THR A 689 15.15 -2.79 -11.66
N SER A 690 16.29 -3.13 -12.25
CA SER A 690 16.58 -3.17 -13.68
C SER A 690 17.16 -4.55 -14.02
N VAL A 691 16.92 -5.06 -15.22
CA VAL A 691 17.35 -6.41 -15.63
C VAL A 691 18.31 -6.36 -16.81
N VAL A 692 19.50 -6.92 -16.63
CA VAL A 692 20.56 -7.02 -17.64
C VAL A 692 20.83 -8.48 -18.01
N THR A 693 21.30 -8.74 -19.23
CA THR A 693 21.72 -10.07 -19.66
C THR A 693 23.23 -10.15 -19.94
N ASP A 694 23.83 -11.31 -19.72
CA ASP A 694 25.26 -11.54 -20.02
C ASP A 694 25.56 -11.78 -21.50
N GLY A 695 24.54 -11.69 -22.37
CA GLY A 695 24.62 -11.99 -23.80
C GLY A 695 24.84 -13.46 -24.15
N LYS A 696 24.88 -14.37 -23.16
CA LYS A 696 24.89 -15.84 -23.34
C LYS A 696 23.55 -16.46 -22.92
N GLY A 697 22.76 -15.74 -22.13
CA GLY A 697 21.39 -16.10 -21.72
C GLY A 697 21.17 -16.06 -20.21
N ALA A 698 22.19 -15.78 -19.40
CA ALA A 698 22.02 -15.51 -17.98
C ALA A 698 21.46 -14.09 -17.78
N MET A 699 20.56 -13.95 -16.82
CA MET A 699 19.89 -12.70 -16.48
C MET A 699 20.26 -12.29 -15.06
N PHE A 700 20.46 -10.99 -14.82
CA PHE A 700 20.82 -10.42 -13.54
C PHE A 700 19.98 -9.18 -13.29
N ALA A 701 19.45 -9.07 -12.08
CA ALA A 701 18.70 -7.91 -11.62
C ALA A 701 19.53 -7.09 -10.64
N SER A 702 19.34 -5.76 -10.65
CA SER A 702 19.81 -4.91 -9.55
C SER A 702 18.93 -5.13 -8.31
N PHE A 703 19.53 -5.00 -7.12
CA PHE A 703 18.82 -5.10 -5.85
C PHE A 703 19.12 -3.85 -5.02
N CYS A 704 18.07 -3.29 -4.41
CA CYS A 704 18.23 -2.28 -3.37
C CYS A 704 17.06 -2.40 -2.39
N GLY A 705 17.27 -3.19 -1.34
CA GLY A 705 16.30 -3.32 -0.25
C GLY A 705 15.97 -1.96 0.36
N ALA A 706 14.68 -1.62 0.38
CA ALA A 706 14.18 -0.42 1.04
C ALA A 706 13.72 -0.71 2.49
N ASP A 707 13.37 -1.98 2.78
CA ASP A 707 12.51 -2.32 3.90
C ASP A 707 13.26 -2.90 5.11
N PRO A 708 12.72 -2.79 6.34
CA PRO A 708 13.28 -3.45 7.51
C PRO A 708 13.37 -4.98 7.40
N SER A 709 12.68 -5.63 6.45
CA SER A 709 12.79 -7.06 6.14
C SER A 709 13.92 -7.43 5.18
N ALA A 710 14.52 -6.48 4.47
CA ALA A 710 15.56 -6.75 3.47
C ALA A 710 16.90 -7.22 4.10
N VAL A 711 17.60 -8.14 3.42
CA VAL A 711 18.89 -8.73 3.81
C VAL A 711 19.98 -7.69 4.10
N PHE A 712 19.90 -6.54 3.43
CA PHE A 712 20.48 -5.24 3.76
C PHE A 712 19.61 -4.13 3.15
N ARG A 713 19.79 -2.88 3.61
CA ARG A 713 19.07 -1.70 3.12
C ARG A 713 20.02 -0.68 2.48
N ASP A 714 19.49 0.19 1.64
CA ASP A 714 20.14 1.43 1.16
C ASP A 714 21.51 1.20 0.50
N ARG A 715 21.73 0.05 -0.13
CA ARG A 715 22.98 -0.34 -0.79
C ARG A 715 22.66 -1.10 -2.08
N PRO A 716 23.54 -1.04 -3.10
CA PRO A 716 23.37 -1.85 -4.30
C PRO A 716 23.79 -3.30 -4.04
N GLY A 717 22.99 -4.23 -4.56
CA GLY A 717 23.32 -5.65 -4.74
C GLY A 717 22.95 -6.12 -6.14
N ILE A 718 23.32 -7.36 -6.47
CA ILE A 718 23.00 -8.00 -7.76
C ILE A 718 22.45 -9.40 -7.52
N VAL A 719 21.24 -9.65 -8.00
CA VAL A 719 20.53 -10.92 -7.85
C VAL A 719 20.49 -11.63 -9.21
N PRO A 720 21.09 -12.81 -9.37
CA PRO A 720 20.91 -13.60 -10.59
C PRO A 720 19.46 -14.06 -10.69
N LEU A 721 18.94 -14.12 -11.91
CA LEU A 721 17.59 -14.58 -12.19
C LEU A 721 17.58 -15.95 -12.89
N GLU A 722 16.64 -16.79 -12.50
CA GLU A 722 16.28 -18.04 -13.17
C GLU A 722 14.94 -17.94 -13.88
N TRP A 723 14.69 -18.86 -14.81
CA TRP A 723 13.35 -19.10 -15.34
C TRP A 723 12.65 -20.18 -14.52
N PHE A 724 11.56 -19.82 -13.84
CA PHE A 724 10.71 -20.78 -13.14
C PHE A 724 9.37 -20.95 -13.85
N LYS A 725 8.73 -22.12 -13.66
CA LYS A 725 7.45 -22.44 -14.32
C LYS A 725 6.29 -22.31 -13.34
N GLU A 726 5.38 -21.39 -13.64
CA GLU A 726 4.15 -21.16 -12.87
C GLU A 726 2.96 -20.94 -13.84
N LEU A 727 1.80 -21.50 -13.52
CA LEU A 727 0.57 -21.41 -14.32
C LEU A 727 0.77 -21.76 -15.81
N GLN A 728 1.56 -22.82 -16.06
CA GLN A 728 1.96 -23.30 -17.39
C GLN A 728 2.89 -22.37 -18.21
N ARG A 729 3.15 -21.13 -17.78
CA ARG A 729 4.13 -20.19 -18.38
C ARG A 729 5.49 -20.28 -17.65
N ASN A 730 6.55 -19.78 -18.29
CA ASN A 730 7.83 -19.54 -17.62
C ASN A 730 7.99 -18.05 -17.31
N TRP A 731 8.52 -17.72 -16.15
CA TRP A 731 8.71 -16.36 -15.67
C TRP A 731 10.15 -16.17 -15.14
N PRO A 732 10.75 -14.97 -15.25
CA PRO A 732 11.95 -14.62 -14.50
C PRO A 732 11.66 -14.48 -13.00
N ARG A 733 12.56 -14.97 -12.12
CA ARG A 733 12.59 -14.67 -10.67
C ARG A 733 14.02 -14.75 -10.12
N ARG A 734 14.27 -14.31 -8.88
CA ARG A 734 15.56 -14.57 -8.19
C ARG A 734 15.89 -16.08 -8.17
N VAL A 735 17.14 -16.44 -8.44
CA VAL A 735 17.62 -17.83 -8.28
C VAL A 735 17.28 -18.30 -6.87
N TYR A 736 16.52 -19.39 -6.76
CA TYR A 736 15.93 -19.77 -5.49
C TYR A 736 16.84 -20.69 -4.68
N GLY A 737 16.93 -20.46 -3.37
CA GLY A 737 17.65 -21.32 -2.42
C GLY A 737 19.14 -21.02 -2.34
N ASP A 738 19.77 -20.71 -3.47
CA ASP A 738 21.18 -20.27 -3.50
C ASP A 738 21.33 -18.77 -3.13
N TYR A 739 20.28 -17.96 -3.30
CA TYR A 739 20.29 -16.51 -3.02
C TYR A 739 19.06 -16.10 -2.20
N HIS A 740 19.32 -15.42 -1.08
CA HIS A 740 18.28 -14.88 -0.19
C HIS A 740 18.30 -13.35 -0.20
N THR A 741 17.11 -12.74 -0.34
CA THR A 741 16.91 -11.29 -0.34
C THR A 741 16.20 -10.81 0.93
N GLU A 742 15.51 -11.73 1.61
CA GLU A 742 14.94 -11.58 2.94
C GLU A 742 16.06 -11.62 4.01
N ARG A 743 15.94 -10.83 5.08
CA ARG A 743 16.79 -10.97 6.28
C ARG A 743 16.39 -12.22 7.07
N GLY A 744 17.40 -12.85 7.66
CA GLY A 744 17.29 -14.04 8.49
C GLY A 744 18.49 -14.97 8.27
N PRO A 745 18.51 -16.13 8.93
CA PRO A 745 19.63 -17.06 8.88
C PRO A 745 19.63 -17.99 7.65
N TRP A 746 18.86 -17.67 6.61
CA TRP A 746 18.44 -18.59 5.54
C TRP A 746 19.59 -19.30 4.79
N ALA A 747 20.73 -18.64 4.60
CA ALA A 747 21.92 -19.22 3.95
C ALA A 747 22.71 -20.19 4.87
N GLU A 748 22.65 -19.97 6.19
CA GLU A 748 23.35 -20.73 7.23
C GLU A 748 22.52 -21.92 7.73
N VAL A 749 21.20 -21.84 7.59
CA VAL A 749 20.21 -22.80 8.06
C VAL A 749 20.31 -24.15 7.33
N VAL A 750 20.70 -25.19 8.06
CA VAL A 750 20.81 -26.57 7.55
C VAL A 750 19.77 -27.50 8.16
N THR A 751 19.46 -28.57 7.44
CA THR A 751 18.69 -29.70 7.98
C THR A 751 19.48 -30.41 9.08
N PRO A 752 18.87 -30.71 10.24
CA PRO A 752 19.51 -31.51 11.28
C PRO A 752 19.98 -32.88 10.77
N ARG A 753 21.14 -33.34 11.25
CA ARG A 753 21.72 -34.62 10.81
C ARG A 753 20.76 -35.78 11.08
N GLY A 754 20.53 -36.67 10.12
CA GLY A 754 19.59 -37.79 10.23
C GLY A 754 18.12 -37.44 9.97
N ALA A 755 17.82 -36.19 9.60
CA ALA A 755 16.47 -35.74 9.22
C ALA A 755 16.34 -35.42 7.71
N GLU A 756 17.33 -35.79 6.89
CA GLU A 756 17.43 -35.43 5.47
C GLU A 756 16.46 -36.22 4.58
N GLU A 757 16.18 -37.49 4.90
CA GLU A 757 15.31 -38.39 4.11
C GLU A 757 13.81 -38.27 4.45
N VAL A 758 13.45 -37.27 5.27
CA VAL A 758 12.09 -37.07 5.81
C VAL A 758 11.18 -36.29 4.82
N GLY A 759 11.64 -36.15 3.56
CA GLY A 759 11.21 -35.19 2.52
C GLY A 759 9.77 -35.28 1.98
N SER A 760 8.79 -35.65 2.80
CA SER A 760 7.37 -35.75 2.44
C SER A 760 6.42 -35.64 3.65
N LEU A 761 6.81 -34.96 4.72
CA LEU A 761 5.93 -34.62 5.85
C LEU A 761 5.48 -33.13 5.82
N ARG A 762 4.60 -32.73 6.74
CA ARG A 762 4.18 -31.33 7.03
C ARG A 762 3.66 -31.23 8.49
N ASP A 763 3.39 -30.03 9.00
CA ASP A 763 2.82 -29.82 10.35
C ASP A 763 3.70 -30.45 11.47
N SER A 764 4.94 -29.95 11.65
CA SER A 764 5.93 -30.61 12.52
C SER A 764 5.90 -30.17 13.98
N HIS A 765 6.06 -31.14 14.89
CA HIS A 765 6.15 -30.93 16.33
C HIS A 765 7.40 -31.61 16.91
N VAL A 766 8.23 -30.82 17.61
CA VAL A 766 9.39 -31.27 18.39
C VAL A 766 9.06 -31.20 19.88
N PHE A 767 8.89 -32.37 20.51
CA PHE A 767 8.70 -32.51 21.94
C PHE A 767 10.04 -32.78 22.65
N HIS A 768 10.37 -32.04 23.71
CA HIS A 768 11.50 -32.37 24.59
C HIS A 768 11.01 -33.23 25.75
N ALA A 769 11.44 -34.49 25.79
CA ALA A 769 10.93 -35.51 26.69
C ALA A 769 11.73 -35.59 28.02
N PRO A 770 11.09 -36.03 29.12
CA PRO A 770 11.77 -36.23 30.41
C PRO A 770 12.87 -37.31 30.41
N ASP A 771 12.97 -38.15 29.37
CA ASP A 771 14.06 -39.10 29.18
C ASP A 771 15.35 -38.49 28.60
N GLY A 772 15.33 -37.19 28.28
CA GLY A 772 16.47 -36.44 27.73
C GLY A 772 16.62 -36.53 26.21
N TYR A 773 15.61 -37.02 25.48
CA TYR A 773 15.54 -36.93 24.02
C TYR A 773 14.55 -35.85 23.57
N PHE A 774 14.84 -35.27 22.41
CA PHE A 774 13.85 -34.60 21.58
C PHE A 774 13.17 -35.66 20.70
N TYR A 775 11.85 -35.61 20.58
CA TYR A 775 11.05 -36.45 19.69
C TYR A 775 10.40 -35.56 18.63
N TYR A 776 10.58 -35.93 17.36
CA TYR A 776 10.05 -35.21 16.20
C TYR A 776 8.95 -36.04 15.53
N SER A 777 7.82 -35.39 15.24
CA SER A 777 6.70 -35.93 14.46
C SER A 777 6.12 -34.90 13.51
N ALA A 778 5.46 -35.37 12.45
CA ALA A 778 4.81 -34.54 11.45
C ALA A 778 3.79 -35.37 10.62
N SER A 779 2.77 -34.71 10.06
CA SER A 779 1.74 -35.31 9.20
C SER A 779 2.36 -35.90 7.91
N PRO A 780 2.02 -37.14 7.51
CA PRO A 780 2.39 -37.66 6.19
C PRO A 780 1.71 -36.89 5.05
N SER A 781 2.46 -36.48 4.03
CA SER A 781 1.88 -35.94 2.80
C SER A 781 1.28 -37.04 1.92
N ARG A 782 0.52 -36.62 0.89
CA ARG A 782 -0.56 -37.38 0.21
C ARG A 782 -0.17 -38.73 -0.48
N PHE A 783 1.08 -39.18 -0.41
CA PHE A 783 1.56 -40.36 -1.13
C PHE A 783 2.42 -41.35 -0.32
N PHE A 784 2.64 -41.12 0.98
CA PHE A 784 3.40 -42.04 1.84
C PHE A 784 2.56 -42.58 3.01
N THR A 785 3.16 -43.46 3.81
CA THR A 785 2.52 -44.27 4.86
C THR A 785 1.59 -43.45 5.76
N LYS A 786 0.41 -44.01 6.08
CA LYS A 786 -0.61 -43.38 6.95
C LYS A 786 -0.24 -43.46 8.44
N ASP A 787 0.82 -44.19 8.74
CA ASP A 787 1.25 -44.66 10.05
C ASP A 787 2.17 -43.62 10.73
N LEU A 788 2.15 -43.58 12.07
CA LEU A 788 2.80 -42.51 12.84
C LEU A 788 4.31 -42.75 13.02
N ARG A 789 5.11 -42.29 12.06
CA ARG A 789 6.59 -42.31 12.12
C ARG A 789 7.11 -41.21 13.05
N TYR A 790 8.07 -41.56 13.91
CA TYR A 790 8.74 -40.63 14.82
C TYR A 790 10.26 -40.73 14.68
N LEU A 791 10.95 -39.60 14.89
CA LEU A 791 12.41 -39.56 15.05
C LEU A 791 12.76 -39.13 16.48
N ARG A 792 13.97 -39.45 16.96
CA ARG A 792 14.51 -38.91 18.22
C ARG A 792 15.95 -38.41 18.11
N ALA A 793 16.35 -37.47 18.95
CA ALA A 793 17.75 -37.03 19.08
C ALA A 793 18.07 -36.54 20.50
N LYS A 794 19.35 -36.49 20.89
CA LYS A 794 19.81 -35.87 22.16
C LYS A 794 20.18 -34.38 22.02
N ASP A 795 19.95 -33.83 20.84
CA ASP A 795 20.24 -32.45 20.44
C ASP A 795 19.36 -32.15 19.23
N LEU A 796 18.80 -30.94 19.15
CA LEU A 796 18.01 -30.49 18.00
C LEU A 796 18.77 -30.63 16.66
N TRP A 797 20.11 -30.52 16.70
CA TRP A 797 20.99 -30.65 15.54
C TRP A 797 21.33 -32.10 15.12
N GLY A 798 20.82 -33.10 15.84
CA GLY A 798 21.01 -34.52 15.55
C GLY A 798 22.39 -35.09 15.95
N PRO A 799 22.69 -36.37 15.63
CA PRO A 799 21.91 -37.23 14.74
C PRO A 799 20.51 -37.54 15.26
N TRP A 800 19.54 -37.46 14.36
CA TRP A 800 18.19 -37.98 14.52
C TRP A 800 18.16 -39.46 14.15
N GLU A 801 17.57 -40.26 15.01
CA GLU A 801 17.39 -41.71 14.88
C GLU A 801 15.93 -42.00 14.54
N ASP A 802 15.68 -42.80 13.51
CA ASP A 802 14.32 -43.27 13.20
C ASP A 802 13.84 -44.24 14.28
N CYS A 803 12.70 -43.92 14.92
CA CYS A 803 12.04 -44.80 15.88
C CYS A 803 11.05 -45.76 15.21
N GLY A 804 10.87 -45.65 13.89
CA GLY A 804 9.85 -46.36 13.14
C GLY A 804 8.45 -45.83 13.41
N TYR A 805 7.44 -46.67 13.16
CA TYR A 805 6.04 -46.33 13.38
C TYR A 805 5.62 -46.68 14.81
N LEU A 806 5.29 -45.67 15.62
CA LEU A 806 4.89 -45.86 17.02
C LEU A 806 3.41 -46.27 17.18
N TYR A 807 2.61 -46.01 16.14
CA TYR A 807 1.24 -46.50 15.99
C TYR A 807 0.89 -46.66 14.52
N THR A 808 0.32 -47.79 14.12
CA THR A 808 -0.05 -48.11 12.72
C THR A 808 -1.55 -48.11 12.50
N MET A 809 -1.96 -47.96 11.24
CA MET A 809 -3.36 -48.10 10.83
C MET A 809 -3.88 -49.55 10.95
N GLU A 810 -2.99 -50.53 11.12
CA GLU A 810 -3.32 -51.92 11.45
C GLU A 810 -3.66 -52.05 12.94
N GLN A 811 -2.79 -51.53 13.83
CA GLN A 811 -3.09 -51.43 15.27
C GLN A 811 -4.37 -50.64 15.55
N MET A 812 -4.65 -49.59 14.77
CA MET A 812 -5.90 -48.82 14.81
C MET A 812 -7.15 -49.63 14.40
N ARG A 813 -6.99 -50.67 13.57
CA ARG A 813 -8.09 -51.55 13.13
C ARG A 813 -8.36 -52.67 14.13
N ASP A 814 -7.31 -53.12 14.83
CA ASP A 814 -7.35 -54.26 15.73
C ASP A 814 -7.60 -53.87 17.21
N ASP A 815 -7.45 -52.59 17.58
CA ASP A 815 -7.75 -52.10 18.94
C ASP A 815 -9.28 -52.16 19.22
N PRO A 816 -9.75 -53.03 20.13
CA PRO A 816 -11.18 -53.22 20.39
C PRO A 816 -11.83 -52.05 21.12
N ASN A 817 -11.05 -51.05 21.55
CA ASN A 817 -11.55 -49.82 22.15
C ASN A 817 -11.83 -48.74 21.10
N TRP A 818 -11.40 -48.94 19.84
CA TRP A 818 -11.63 -47.98 18.76
C TRP A 818 -13.13 -47.93 18.38
N PRO A 819 -13.70 -46.73 18.07
CA PRO A 819 -15.11 -46.62 17.68
C PRO A 819 -15.49 -47.53 16.49
N PRO A 820 -16.58 -48.32 16.59
CA PRO A 820 -16.86 -49.42 15.65
C PRO A 820 -17.30 -48.95 14.26
N ILE A 821 -16.45 -49.19 13.27
CA ILE A 821 -16.60 -48.77 11.86
C ILE A 821 -17.65 -49.64 11.15
N THR A 822 -18.92 -49.21 11.21
CA THR A 822 -20.07 -50.09 10.91
C THR A 822 -20.91 -49.70 9.68
N GLY A 823 -20.78 -48.48 9.14
CA GLY A 823 -21.56 -48.04 7.98
C GLY A 823 -20.90 -48.32 6.62
N ASP A 824 -21.69 -48.57 5.58
CA ASP A 824 -21.20 -48.61 4.18
C ASP A 824 -20.50 -47.30 3.77
N LYS A 825 -20.95 -46.18 4.34
CA LYS A 825 -20.36 -44.86 4.12
C LYS A 825 -18.95 -44.73 4.74
N ASP A 826 -18.57 -45.64 5.62
CA ASP A 826 -17.32 -45.59 6.40
C ASP A 826 -16.31 -46.64 5.92
N LYS A 827 -16.71 -47.55 5.02
CA LYS A 827 -15.77 -48.40 4.25
C LYS A 827 -14.76 -47.56 3.43
N ASN A 828 -15.16 -46.36 3.01
CA ASN A 828 -14.30 -45.37 2.35
C ASN A 828 -13.53 -44.44 3.32
N TRP A 829 -13.79 -44.52 4.63
CA TRP A 829 -13.05 -43.77 5.66
C TRP A 829 -11.65 -44.36 5.83
N ASN A 830 -11.59 -45.66 6.13
CA ASN A 830 -10.36 -46.36 6.53
C ASN A 830 -9.35 -46.56 5.36
N ASN A 831 -9.82 -46.54 4.12
CA ASN A 831 -9.01 -46.93 2.96
C ASN A 831 -8.26 -45.78 2.26
N ASN A 832 -8.72 -44.52 2.32
CA ASN A 832 -8.16 -43.41 1.51
C ASN A 832 -7.69 -42.18 2.31
N LYS A 833 -7.65 -42.25 3.64
CA LYS A 833 -7.46 -41.09 4.54
C LYS A 833 -6.42 -41.39 5.62
N GLY A 834 -5.80 -40.36 6.19
CA GLY A 834 -4.56 -40.48 6.97
C GLY A 834 -4.58 -39.75 8.32
N ALA A 835 -3.45 -39.85 9.02
CA ALA A 835 -3.14 -39.12 10.23
C ALA A 835 -2.70 -37.67 9.93
N TRP A 836 -3.05 -36.74 10.82
CA TRP A 836 -2.70 -35.32 10.76
C TRP A 836 -2.34 -34.79 12.15
N GLU A 837 -1.45 -33.79 12.16
CA GLU A 837 -1.00 -33.03 13.33
C GLU A 837 -0.52 -33.93 14.50
N PRO A 838 0.32 -34.96 14.27
CA PRO A 838 0.78 -35.85 15.33
C PRO A 838 1.74 -35.11 16.28
N SER A 839 1.38 -35.03 17.56
CA SER A 839 2.18 -34.41 18.61
C SER A 839 2.38 -35.38 19.79
N MET A 840 3.57 -35.37 20.39
CA MET A 840 3.88 -36.15 21.58
C MET A 840 3.86 -35.26 22.82
N SER A 841 3.39 -35.80 23.94
CA SER A 841 3.38 -35.12 25.23
C SER A 841 3.67 -36.11 26.37
N PHE A 842 4.19 -35.63 27.51
CA PHE A 842 4.30 -36.43 28.73
C PHE A 842 3.38 -35.85 29.80
N ALA A 843 2.47 -36.67 30.33
CA ALA A 843 1.48 -36.24 31.32
C ALA A 843 1.11 -37.42 32.24
N LYS A 844 0.78 -37.13 33.50
CA LYS A 844 0.33 -38.14 34.50
C LYS A 844 1.24 -39.39 34.57
N GLY A 845 2.55 -39.20 34.40
CA GLY A 845 3.55 -40.28 34.50
C GLY A 845 3.71 -41.19 33.29
N THR A 846 3.12 -40.88 32.13
CA THR A 846 3.36 -41.63 30.88
C THR A 846 3.40 -40.72 29.64
N TYR A 847 3.84 -41.29 28.53
CA TYR A 847 3.83 -40.65 27.21
C TYR A 847 2.48 -40.82 26.51
N TRP A 848 2.13 -39.80 25.76
CA TRP A 848 0.88 -39.69 25.01
C TRP A 848 1.19 -39.23 23.59
N ILE A 849 0.45 -39.77 22.63
CA ILE A 849 0.43 -39.27 21.25
C ILE A 849 -0.96 -38.72 20.97
N SER A 850 -1.00 -37.46 20.56
CA SER A 850 -2.17 -36.76 20.07
C SER A 850 -2.15 -36.77 18.55
N CYS A 851 -3.26 -37.09 17.90
CA CYS A 851 -3.36 -37.08 16.44
C CYS A 851 -4.82 -36.92 16.01
N TRP A 852 -5.08 -36.28 14.87
CA TRP A 852 -6.38 -36.29 14.21
C TRP A 852 -6.36 -37.24 13.00
N PHE A 853 -7.35 -38.15 12.93
CA PHE A 853 -7.55 -39.01 11.76
C PHE A 853 -8.61 -38.42 10.83
N GLY A 854 -8.23 -38.15 9.57
CA GLY A 854 -8.96 -37.21 8.73
C GLY A 854 -8.78 -37.36 7.22
N GLY A 855 -9.80 -36.94 6.48
CA GLY A 855 -9.73 -36.74 5.04
C GLY A 855 -9.37 -35.32 4.66
N HIS A 856 -9.18 -35.09 3.37
CA HIS A 856 -8.83 -33.78 2.83
C HIS A 856 -9.76 -33.43 1.67
N GLY A 857 -10.19 -32.17 1.55
CA GLY A 857 -11.10 -31.71 0.49
C GLY A 857 -11.95 -30.51 0.89
N TRP A 858 -11.82 -29.41 0.15
CA TRP A 858 -12.57 -28.17 0.36
C TRP A 858 -14.01 -28.32 -0.17
N GLY A 859 -15.00 -28.30 0.72
CA GLY A 859 -16.41 -28.39 0.36
C GLY A 859 -17.33 -28.69 1.54
N LYS A 860 -18.58 -28.19 1.49
CA LYS A 860 -19.54 -28.19 2.62
C LYS A 860 -20.06 -29.59 3.02
N ASP A 861 -19.88 -30.58 2.16
CA ASP A 861 -20.59 -31.88 2.25
C ASP A 861 -19.70 -33.12 2.34
N VAL A 862 -18.36 -32.98 2.18
CA VAL A 862 -17.50 -34.14 1.84
C VAL A 862 -16.56 -34.62 2.97
N VAL A 863 -16.15 -33.76 3.91
CA VAL A 863 -15.05 -34.10 4.86
C VAL A 863 -15.35 -33.85 6.34
N TRP A 864 -15.46 -32.59 6.77
CA TRP A 864 -15.38 -32.18 8.19
C TRP A 864 -16.33 -32.90 9.16
N LYS A 865 -17.51 -33.33 8.69
CA LYS A 865 -18.56 -34.00 9.48
C LYS A 865 -18.20 -35.41 9.98
N ARG A 866 -16.98 -35.91 9.77
CA ARG A 866 -16.51 -37.25 10.20
C ARG A 866 -15.11 -37.27 10.83
N SER A 867 -14.47 -36.11 10.95
CA SER A 867 -13.13 -35.94 11.51
C SER A 867 -13.09 -36.19 13.02
N MET A 868 -12.05 -36.87 13.52
CA MET A 868 -11.96 -37.32 14.91
C MET A 868 -10.54 -37.18 15.48
N GLY A 869 -10.36 -36.30 16.47
CA GLY A 869 -9.14 -36.24 17.26
C GLY A 869 -9.05 -37.42 18.22
N VAL A 870 -7.85 -37.92 18.45
CA VAL A 870 -7.59 -39.11 19.26
C VAL A 870 -6.40 -38.86 20.19
N LEU A 871 -6.55 -39.32 21.42
CA LEU A 871 -5.46 -39.42 22.39
C LEU A 871 -5.07 -40.90 22.57
N LEU A 872 -3.82 -41.22 22.23
CA LEU A 872 -3.19 -42.52 22.38
C LEU A 872 -2.30 -42.53 23.63
N ARG A 873 -2.27 -43.64 24.36
CA ARG A 873 -1.52 -43.80 25.61
C ARG A 873 -0.39 -44.83 25.47
N SER A 874 0.83 -44.48 25.90
CA SER A 874 1.90 -45.46 26.08
C SER A 874 1.60 -46.36 27.27
N THR A 875 1.58 -47.68 27.02
CA THR A 875 1.31 -48.72 28.04
C THR A 875 2.55 -49.13 28.83
N SER A 876 3.74 -48.92 28.27
CA SER A 876 5.04 -49.22 28.88
C SER A 876 5.60 -48.10 29.77
N GLY A 877 5.04 -46.89 29.67
CA GLY A 877 5.63 -45.68 30.23
C GLY A 877 6.81 -45.13 29.42
N GLN A 878 7.12 -45.69 28.24
CA GLN A 878 8.22 -45.27 27.37
C GLN A 878 7.70 -44.49 26.15
N ALA A 879 8.50 -43.54 25.65
CA ALA A 879 8.15 -42.73 24.48
C ALA A 879 7.99 -43.55 23.19
N THR A 880 8.69 -44.68 23.07
CA THR A 880 8.57 -45.63 21.95
C THR A 880 7.38 -46.60 22.06
N GLY A 881 6.47 -46.39 23.01
CA GLY A 881 5.26 -47.22 23.16
C GLY A 881 5.53 -48.62 23.73
N PRO A 882 4.66 -49.61 23.46
CA PRO A 882 3.53 -49.57 22.52
C PRO A 882 2.38 -48.69 23.00
N TYR A 883 1.68 -48.08 22.03
CA TYR A 883 0.54 -47.20 22.22
C TYR A 883 -0.79 -47.92 21.99
N VAL A 884 -1.82 -47.52 22.75
CA VAL A 884 -3.22 -47.97 22.60
C VAL A 884 -4.17 -46.78 22.61
N TYR A 885 -5.38 -46.95 22.10
CA TYR A 885 -6.44 -45.94 22.17
C TYR A 885 -6.87 -45.64 23.61
N HIS A 886 -7.14 -44.37 23.94
CA HIS A 886 -7.58 -43.97 25.27
C HIS A 886 -8.82 -43.05 25.28
N SER A 887 -8.90 -42.03 24.41
CA SER A 887 -10.07 -41.13 24.34
C SER A 887 -10.27 -40.39 23.00
N GLU A 888 -11.53 -40.00 22.75
CA GLU A 888 -12.00 -39.27 21.56
C GLU A 888 -12.13 -37.76 21.82
N TRP A 889 -11.59 -36.94 20.94
CA TRP A 889 -11.57 -35.48 21.02
C TRP A 889 -12.18 -34.81 19.77
N PRO A 890 -12.36 -33.47 19.75
CA PRO A 890 -12.81 -32.76 18.55
C PRO A 890 -11.90 -33.01 17.34
N HIS A 891 -12.39 -32.66 16.14
CA HIS A 891 -11.51 -32.54 14.99
C HIS A 891 -10.49 -31.41 15.19
N ASP A 892 -9.39 -31.47 14.44
CA ASP A 892 -8.32 -30.47 14.44
C ASP A 892 -7.62 -30.36 15.82
N TRP A 893 -7.62 -31.44 16.60
CA TRP A 893 -6.96 -31.57 17.91
C TRP A 893 -5.43 -31.53 17.77
N GLN A 894 -4.81 -30.59 18.48
CA GLN A 894 -3.41 -30.18 18.31
C GLN A 894 -2.46 -30.84 19.31
N GLY A 895 -2.93 -31.20 20.51
CA GLY A 895 -2.07 -31.77 21.55
C GLY A 895 -2.54 -31.54 22.99
N LEU A 896 -1.67 -31.92 23.93
CA LEU A 896 -1.80 -31.59 25.35
C LEU A 896 -0.80 -30.51 25.76
N PHE A 897 -1.24 -29.57 26.58
CA PHE A 897 -0.37 -28.70 27.37
C PHE A 897 -0.41 -29.16 28.83
N VAL A 898 0.75 -29.16 29.50
CA VAL A 898 0.87 -29.48 30.93
C VAL A 898 1.48 -28.28 31.62
N ASP A 899 0.80 -27.80 32.66
CA ASP A 899 1.16 -26.61 33.41
C ASP A 899 2.03 -26.98 34.64
N ASP A 900 2.67 -25.98 35.26
CA ASP A 900 3.65 -26.17 36.35
C ASP A 900 3.05 -26.87 37.60
N ASP A 901 1.72 -26.82 37.76
CA ASP A 901 0.96 -27.46 38.85
C ASP A 901 0.57 -28.93 38.52
N GLY A 902 0.89 -29.42 37.32
CA GLY A 902 0.48 -30.73 36.83
C GLY A 902 -0.96 -30.79 36.29
N THR A 903 -1.64 -29.66 36.14
CA THR A 903 -2.90 -29.56 35.40
C THR A 903 -2.64 -29.81 33.91
N VAL A 904 -3.49 -30.63 33.29
CA VAL A 904 -3.41 -30.97 31.87
C VAL A 904 -4.54 -30.27 31.11
N TYR A 905 -4.21 -29.67 29.97
CA TYR A 905 -5.12 -28.97 29.08
C TYR A 905 -5.11 -29.61 27.68
N GLY A 906 -6.29 -29.74 27.07
CA GLY A 906 -6.45 -30.15 25.68
C GLY A 906 -6.54 -28.94 24.75
N MET A 907 -5.98 -29.08 23.54
CA MET A 907 -5.92 -28.02 22.53
C MET A 907 -6.46 -28.49 21.18
N ALA A 908 -7.15 -27.61 20.47
CA ALA A 908 -7.60 -27.84 19.09
C ALA A 908 -7.64 -26.55 18.25
N GLY A 909 -7.96 -26.71 16.96
CA GLY A 909 -8.18 -25.63 15.98
C GLY A 909 -9.14 -24.54 16.46
N ALA A 910 -9.05 -23.36 15.83
CA ALA A 910 -9.77 -22.15 16.24
C ALA A 910 -9.56 -21.74 17.71
N CYS A 911 -8.32 -21.90 18.19
CA CYS A 911 -7.86 -21.46 19.53
C CYS A 911 -8.69 -22.10 20.66
N ALA A 912 -9.03 -23.38 20.48
CA ALA A 912 -9.87 -24.15 21.36
C ALA A 912 -9.04 -24.71 22.52
N LEU A 913 -9.31 -24.25 23.74
CA LEU A 913 -8.59 -24.67 24.97
C LEU A 913 -9.57 -25.20 26.03
N TRP A 914 -9.22 -26.30 26.70
CA TRP A 914 -9.96 -26.79 27.85
C TRP A 914 -9.14 -27.57 28.86
N LYS A 915 -9.52 -27.51 30.15
CA LYS A 915 -8.92 -28.32 31.22
C LYS A 915 -9.42 -29.76 31.13
N MET A 916 -8.52 -30.74 31.19
CA MET A 916 -8.84 -32.16 31.10
C MET A 916 -9.27 -32.74 32.45
N SER A 917 -10.13 -33.75 32.44
CA SER A 917 -10.40 -34.59 33.63
C SER A 917 -9.16 -35.38 34.05
N GLU A 918 -9.10 -35.81 35.30
CA GLU A 918 -7.93 -36.51 35.87
C GLU A 918 -7.56 -37.80 35.11
N ASP A 919 -8.55 -38.46 34.50
CA ASP A 919 -8.38 -39.65 33.66
C ASP A 919 -8.08 -39.36 32.18
N LEU A 920 -8.03 -38.08 31.78
CA LEU A 920 -7.86 -37.61 30.40
C LEU A 920 -8.89 -38.18 29.39
N LYS A 921 -10.14 -38.41 29.81
CA LYS A 921 -11.25 -38.85 28.93
C LYS A 921 -12.34 -37.81 28.69
N THR A 922 -12.43 -36.76 29.51
CA THR A 922 -13.46 -35.72 29.43
C THR A 922 -12.87 -34.34 29.77
N MET A 923 -13.65 -33.26 29.61
CA MET A 923 -13.28 -31.97 30.20
C MET A 923 -13.57 -31.99 31.70
N ASP A 924 -12.70 -31.36 32.50
CA ASP A 924 -13.01 -31.04 33.89
C ASP A 924 -14.25 -30.11 33.96
N ALA A 925 -15.32 -30.58 34.62
CA ALA A 925 -16.58 -29.85 34.74
C ALA A 925 -16.48 -28.52 35.51
N SER A 926 -15.37 -28.25 36.21
CA SER A 926 -15.06 -26.96 36.85
C SER A 926 -14.51 -25.90 35.89
N TRP A 927 -14.26 -26.24 34.62
CA TRP A 927 -13.63 -25.33 33.66
C TRP A 927 -14.53 -24.13 33.30
N THR A 928 -13.97 -22.93 33.46
CA THR A 928 -14.65 -21.64 33.32
C THR A 928 -13.84 -20.67 32.48
N ASP A 929 -14.51 -19.71 31.84
CA ASP A 929 -13.82 -18.61 31.16
C ASP A 929 -13.21 -17.61 32.16
N ALA A 930 -12.50 -16.59 31.66
CA ALA A 930 -11.88 -15.55 32.49
C ALA A 930 -12.90 -14.71 33.31
N ALA A 931 -14.21 -14.81 33.01
CA ALA A 931 -15.29 -14.20 33.78
C ALA A 931 -15.97 -15.16 34.76
N GLY A 932 -15.41 -16.37 34.96
CA GLY A 932 -15.94 -17.40 35.87
C GLY A 932 -17.18 -18.12 35.34
N LYS A 933 -17.53 -17.95 34.06
CA LYS A 933 -18.72 -18.57 33.47
C LYS A 933 -18.41 -20.01 33.00
N PRO A 934 -19.27 -21.00 33.30
CA PRO A 934 -19.11 -22.36 32.79
C PRO A 934 -19.10 -22.41 31.27
N ILE A 935 -18.08 -23.06 30.71
CA ILE A 935 -17.82 -23.11 29.28
C ILE A 935 -18.77 -24.08 28.57
N ARG A 936 -19.34 -23.64 27.44
CA ARG A 936 -20.24 -24.42 26.59
C ARG A 936 -19.77 -24.29 25.13
N GLY A 937 -19.30 -25.39 24.56
CA GLY A 937 -18.70 -25.43 23.22
C GLY A 937 -19.65 -25.93 22.12
N ILE A 938 -19.08 -26.13 20.94
CA ILE A 938 -19.80 -26.49 19.71
C ILE A 938 -20.16 -27.98 19.72
N GLY A 939 -21.39 -28.32 19.31
CA GLY A 939 -21.83 -29.72 19.17
C GLY A 939 -22.00 -30.50 20.49
N GLY A 940 -21.89 -29.84 21.65
CA GLY A 940 -22.04 -30.48 22.96
C GLY A 940 -20.73 -30.87 23.65
N LYS A 941 -19.58 -30.82 22.96
CA LYS A 941 -18.27 -30.88 23.62
C LYS A 941 -17.89 -29.47 24.11
N PRO A 942 -17.43 -29.29 25.36
CA PRO A 942 -17.12 -27.98 25.92
C PRO A 942 -15.71 -27.48 25.54
N VAL A 943 -15.61 -26.22 25.11
CA VAL A 943 -14.39 -25.60 24.52
C VAL A 943 -14.38 -24.09 24.80
N LEU A 944 -13.25 -23.52 25.25
CA LEU A 944 -13.03 -22.07 25.25
C LEU A 944 -12.41 -21.66 23.91
N SER A 945 -13.13 -20.89 23.09
CA SER A 945 -12.54 -20.20 21.94
C SER A 945 -11.90 -18.90 22.42
N LEU A 946 -10.57 -18.89 22.49
CA LEU A 946 -9.81 -17.78 23.06
C LEU A 946 -9.89 -16.51 22.22
N LYS A 947 -9.78 -15.37 22.92
CA LYS A 947 -9.87 -14.04 22.32
C LYS A 947 -8.65 -13.19 22.65
N SER A 948 -8.32 -12.32 21.70
CA SER A 948 -7.36 -11.25 21.92
C SER A 948 -7.91 -10.15 22.85
N ASP A 949 -7.03 -9.29 23.34
CA ASP A 949 -7.29 -8.06 24.09
C ASP A 949 -8.29 -7.10 23.40
N ASN A 950 -8.18 -6.95 22.09
CA ASN A 950 -9.10 -6.18 21.27
C ASN A 950 -10.42 -6.94 20.99
N GLY A 951 -10.51 -8.21 21.40
CA GLY A 951 -11.69 -9.06 21.29
C GLY A 951 -11.86 -9.76 19.95
N ARG A 952 -10.76 -9.99 19.18
CA ARG A 952 -10.80 -10.88 18.00
C ARG A 952 -10.86 -12.32 18.55
N LEU A 953 -11.51 -13.23 17.85
CA LEU A 953 -11.08 -14.64 17.98
C LEU A 953 -9.69 -14.71 17.37
N MET A 954 -8.73 -15.40 17.99
CA MET A 954 -7.37 -15.51 17.42
C MET A 954 -7.30 -16.48 16.22
N SER A 955 -8.45 -16.88 15.70
CA SER A 955 -8.65 -18.03 14.83
C SER A 955 -8.64 -17.68 13.34
N GLU A 956 -7.51 -17.92 12.69
CA GLU A 956 -7.47 -18.25 11.26
C GLU A 956 -6.63 -19.52 11.10
N ASP A 957 -7.23 -20.56 10.53
CA ASP A 957 -6.65 -21.81 10.01
C ASP A 957 -5.42 -22.44 10.74
N CYS A 958 -5.74 -23.36 11.66
CA CYS A 958 -4.91 -24.44 12.22
C CYS A 958 -3.71 -24.07 13.14
N GLY A 959 -3.21 -25.09 13.85
CA GLY A 959 -1.88 -25.09 14.47
C GLY A 959 -1.70 -24.48 15.86
N TYR A 960 -2.74 -24.47 16.70
CA TYR A 960 -2.67 -23.81 18.02
C TYR A 960 -1.95 -24.63 19.07
N GLN A 961 -0.72 -24.21 19.40
CA GLN A 961 0.15 -24.80 20.40
C GLN A 961 0.37 -23.81 21.56
N LEU A 962 0.41 -24.34 22.79
CA LEU A 962 0.59 -23.54 24.00
C LEU A 962 1.92 -23.88 24.68
N LEU A 963 2.67 -22.84 25.01
CA LEU A 963 3.91 -22.90 25.78
C LEU A 963 3.78 -22.02 27.03
N LYS A 964 4.60 -22.28 28.04
CA LYS A 964 4.78 -21.38 29.18
C LYS A 964 6.21 -20.86 29.18
N ILE A 965 6.37 -19.54 29.09
CA ILE A 965 7.68 -18.88 28.99
C ILE A 965 7.68 -17.74 30.00
N GLU A 966 8.65 -17.73 30.91
CA GLU A 966 8.80 -16.71 31.98
C GLU A 966 7.50 -16.46 32.79
N GLY A 967 6.75 -17.55 33.06
CA GLY A 967 5.48 -17.53 33.79
C GLY A 967 4.27 -17.05 32.99
N ARG A 968 4.44 -16.70 31.71
CA ARG A 968 3.36 -16.25 30.80
C ARG A 968 2.99 -17.38 29.84
N TYR A 969 1.71 -17.47 29.52
CA TYR A 969 1.17 -18.43 28.56
C TYR A 969 1.33 -17.86 27.16
N VAL A 970 1.93 -18.62 26.25
CA VAL A 970 2.20 -18.22 24.86
C VAL A 970 1.49 -19.16 23.92
N PHE A 971 0.52 -18.66 23.16
CA PHE A 971 -0.01 -19.36 21.99
C PHE A 971 0.83 -19.05 20.76
N ILE A 972 1.11 -20.10 19.99
CA ILE A 972 1.59 -20.04 18.62
C ILE A 972 0.50 -20.67 17.76
N GLY A 973 0.17 -20.06 16.63
CA GLY A 973 -0.80 -20.56 15.65
C GLY A 973 -0.43 -20.13 14.24
N CYS A 974 -0.98 -20.78 13.22
CA CYS A 974 -0.68 -20.42 11.84
C CYS A 974 -1.56 -19.25 11.35
N SER A 975 -1.38 -18.84 10.09
CA SER A 975 -2.44 -18.26 9.28
C SER A 975 -2.40 -18.80 7.85
N SER A 976 -3.53 -18.77 7.15
CA SER A 976 -3.68 -19.22 5.75
C SER A 976 -3.37 -18.14 4.70
N HIS A 977 -2.98 -16.94 5.14
CA HIS A 977 -2.46 -15.90 4.27
C HIS A 977 -1.10 -16.33 3.68
N SER A 978 -0.76 -15.76 2.52
CA SER A 978 0.23 -16.16 1.48
C SER A 978 1.57 -16.81 1.87
N ASP A 979 2.02 -16.68 3.12
CA ASP A 979 3.37 -17.06 3.58
C ASP A 979 3.41 -18.21 4.58
N TYR A 980 2.27 -18.56 5.20
CA TYR A 980 2.14 -19.63 6.19
C TYR A 980 3.08 -19.42 7.40
N ASP A 981 2.95 -18.28 8.09
CA ASP A 981 3.77 -17.90 9.25
C ASP A 981 3.12 -18.24 10.60
N GLY A 982 3.96 -18.38 11.63
CA GLY A 982 3.52 -18.61 13.01
C GLY A 982 3.19 -17.30 13.73
N ARG A 983 1.91 -16.94 13.82
CA ARG A 983 1.40 -15.86 14.66
C ARG A 983 1.57 -16.20 16.13
N THR A 984 2.07 -15.27 16.94
CA THR A 984 2.27 -15.49 18.37
C THR A 984 1.43 -14.54 19.24
N PHE A 985 0.97 -15.05 20.39
CA PHE A 985 0.12 -14.33 21.34
C PHE A 985 0.50 -14.70 22.78
N TRP A 986 0.34 -13.80 23.76
CA TRP A 986 0.64 -14.07 25.17
C TRP A 986 -0.44 -13.63 26.16
N ALA A 987 -0.54 -14.30 27.31
CA ALA A 987 -1.39 -13.91 28.43
C ALA A 987 -0.75 -14.23 29.79
N SER A 988 -1.19 -13.53 30.85
CA SER A 988 -0.83 -13.84 32.25
C SER A 988 -1.77 -14.86 32.91
N ASP A 989 -2.95 -15.09 32.34
CA ASP A 989 -3.90 -16.14 32.70
C ASP A 989 -4.14 -17.00 31.46
N ILE A 990 -4.16 -18.33 31.62
CA ILE A 990 -4.29 -19.27 30.50
C ILE A 990 -5.63 -19.10 29.74
N ARG A 991 -6.65 -18.50 30.39
CA ARG A 991 -7.97 -18.17 29.81
C ARG A 991 -7.99 -16.85 29.04
N GLY A 992 -6.87 -16.12 29.01
CA GLY A 992 -6.73 -14.82 28.37
C GLY A 992 -7.22 -13.64 29.24
N PRO A 993 -7.44 -12.45 28.64
CA PRO A 993 -7.30 -12.15 27.22
C PRO A 993 -5.84 -12.23 26.75
N TYR A 994 -5.65 -12.77 25.55
CA TYR A 994 -4.33 -12.88 24.93
C TYR A 994 -3.97 -11.61 24.16
N ARG A 995 -2.68 -11.27 24.06
CA ARG A 995 -2.17 -10.10 23.35
C ARG A 995 -1.30 -10.56 22.21
N TYR A 996 -1.43 -9.96 21.04
CA TYR A 996 -0.56 -10.26 19.90
C TYR A 996 0.90 -9.92 20.23
N MET A 997 1.83 -10.73 19.72
CA MET A 997 3.24 -10.76 20.13
C MET A 997 4.21 -10.84 18.92
N GLY A 998 3.69 -10.64 17.70
CA GLY A 998 4.47 -10.73 16.46
C GLY A 998 4.35 -12.08 15.75
N ASN A 999 5.00 -12.17 14.57
CA ASN A 999 5.01 -13.35 13.70
C ASN A 999 6.42 -13.94 13.61
N ILE A 1000 6.53 -15.25 13.78
CA ILE A 1000 7.75 -16.03 13.55
C ILE A 1000 7.77 -16.48 12.08
N PRO A 1001 8.70 -15.95 11.24
CA PRO A 1001 8.69 -16.20 9.80
C PRO A 1001 8.88 -17.67 9.43
N ARG A 1002 8.12 -18.14 8.44
CA ARG A 1002 8.14 -19.51 7.87
C ARG A 1002 7.81 -20.64 8.84
N LEU A 1003 7.44 -20.36 10.09
CA LEU A 1003 7.17 -21.40 11.10
C LEU A 1003 5.94 -22.26 10.74
N GLY A 1004 4.89 -21.65 10.21
CA GLY A 1004 3.63 -22.34 9.88
C GLY A 1004 2.99 -23.03 11.08
N ASN A 1005 2.37 -24.18 10.82
CA ASN A 1005 1.85 -25.11 11.82
C ASN A 1005 2.98 -25.95 12.47
N CYS A 1006 3.95 -25.27 13.09
CA CYS A 1006 5.09 -25.91 13.76
C CYS A 1006 5.47 -25.19 15.06
N ASN A 1007 6.22 -25.86 15.95
CA ASN A 1007 6.54 -25.32 17.28
C ASN A 1007 7.91 -24.61 17.37
N ILE A 1008 8.05 -23.81 18.43
CA ILE A 1008 9.37 -23.49 18.98
C ILE A 1008 9.69 -24.44 20.14
N VAL A 1009 10.96 -24.78 20.31
CA VAL A 1009 11.46 -25.67 21.35
C VAL A 1009 12.72 -25.09 21.98
N ARG A 1010 12.95 -25.37 23.27
CA ARG A 1010 14.18 -24.98 23.97
C ARG A 1010 15.21 -26.10 23.87
N ASN A 1011 16.38 -25.84 23.29
CA ASN A 1011 17.44 -26.85 23.18
C ASN A 1011 18.28 -26.92 24.48
N LYS A 1012 19.15 -27.92 24.57
CA LYS A 1012 20.03 -28.21 25.72
C LYS A 1012 21.02 -27.08 26.09
N ASP A 1013 21.24 -26.14 25.17
CA ASP A 1013 22.03 -24.92 25.35
C ASP A 1013 21.27 -23.80 26.10
N GLY A 1014 19.96 -24.00 26.35
CA GLY A 1014 19.08 -23.04 27.00
C GLY A 1014 18.49 -21.98 26.07
N LYS A 1015 18.82 -21.99 24.76
CA LYS A 1015 18.25 -21.12 23.72
C LYS A 1015 16.95 -21.71 23.17
N TRP A 1016 16.15 -20.86 22.53
CA TRP A 1016 14.92 -21.27 21.84
C TRP A 1016 15.16 -21.35 20.34
N TYR A 1017 14.52 -22.32 19.69
CA TYR A 1017 14.63 -22.56 18.25
C TYR A 1017 13.26 -22.78 17.64
N ALA A 1018 12.99 -22.14 16.51
CA ALA A 1018 11.92 -22.52 15.60
C ALA A 1018 12.33 -23.79 14.86
N ALA A 1019 11.44 -24.80 14.81
CA ALA A 1019 11.64 -26.02 14.04
C ALA A 1019 10.44 -26.23 13.10
N PHE A 1020 10.67 -26.23 11.79
CA PHE A 1020 9.60 -26.29 10.78
C PHE A 1020 9.98 -27.17 9.59
N ILE A 1021 9.01 -27.46 8.71
CA ILE A 1021 9.24 -28.17 7.44
C ILE A 1021 9.09 -27.19 6.28
N GLN A 1022 10.01 -27.24 5.32
CA GLN A 1022 9.90 -26.44 4.10
C GLN A 1022 8.91 -27.08 3.10
N GLY A 1023 7.63 -26.75 3.26
CA GLY A 1023 6.52 -27.30 2.48
C GLY A 1023 6.43 -26.82 1.01
N GLN A 1024 5.71 -27.59 0.19
CA GLN A 1024 5.57 -27.36 -1.27
C GLN A 1024 4.59 -26.24 -1.68
N GLN A 1025 3.85 -25.66 -0.73
CA GLN A 1025 2.69 -24.78 -1.03
C GLN A 1025 2.86 -23.30 -0.68
N THR A 1026 3.99 -22.89 -0.09
CA THR A 1026 4.34 -21.46 -0.10
C THR A 1026 4.78 -21.08 -1.52
N LEU A 1027 4.66 -19.80 -1.90
CA LEU A 1027 5.12 -19.23 -3.19
C LEU A 1027 6.66 -19.25 -3.35
N PHE A 1028 7.36 -20.05 -2.54
CA PHE A 1028 8.77 -20.02 -2.24
C PHE A 1028 9.31 -21.46 -2.24
N GLN A 1029 9.11 -22.20 -3.33
CA GLN A 1029 9.50 -23.62 -3.46
C GLN A 1029 11.02 -23.83 -3.48
N HIS A 1030 11.55 -24.63 -2.55
CA HIS A 1030 12.98 -24.93 -2.38
C HIS A 1030 13.39 -26.27 -3.03
N PRO A 1031 14.63 -26.39 -3.56
CA PRO A 1031 15.23 -27.68 -3.97
C PRO A 1031 15.48 -28.69 -2.83
N LEU A 1032 14.98 -28.46 -1.61
CA LEU A 1032 15.07 -29.34 -0.43
C LEU A 1032 13.68 -29.68 0.15
N GLY A 1033 12.64 -29.64 -0.70
CA GLY A 1033 11.25 -29.70 -0.27
C GLY A 1033 10.93 -30.87 0.68
N GLY A 1034 10.31 -30.55 1.81
CA GLY A 1034 9.90 -31.52 2.84
C GLY A 1034 10.94 -31.84 3.91
N GLN A 1035 12.15 -31.25 3.88
CA GLN A 1035 13.14 -31.43 4.95
C GLN A 1035 12.81 -30.61 6.21
N VAL A 1036 13.32 -31.08 7.35
CA VAL A 1036 13.24 -30.40 8.66
C VAL A 1036 14.27 -29.28 8.73
N VAL A 1037 13.90 -28.15 9.31
CA VAL A 1037 14.68 -26.91 9.29
C VAL A 1037 14.60 -26.20 10.65
N CYS A 1038 15.74 -25.83 11.23
CA CYS A 1038 15.82 -25.20 12.56
C CYS A 1038 16.57 -23.87 12.54
N TYR A 1039 16.11 -22.86 13.30
CA TYR A 1039 16.84 -21.60 13.52
C TYR A 1039 16.54 -20.96 14.89
N GLU A 1040 17.46 -20.13 15.39
CA GLU A 1040 17.37 -19.55 16.74
C GLU A 1040 16.36 -18.39 16.81
N VAL A 1041 15.48 -18.44 17.81
CA VAL A 1041 14.54 -17.38 18.18
C VAL A 1041 14.76 -16.91 19.62
N LYS A 1042 14.45 -15.65 19.90
CA LYS A 1042 14.46 -15.09 21.24
C LYS A 1042 13.05 -14.63 21.63
N PRO A 1043 12.43 -15.24 22.64
CA PRO A 1043 11.39 -14.60 23.42
C PRO A 1043 11.98 -13.46 24.25
N ASP A 1044 11.37 -12.27 24.17
CA ASP A 1044 11.70 -11.14 25.02
C ASP A 1044 10.42 -10.59 25.67
N PHE A 1045 10.38 -10.65 27.00
CA PHE A 1045 9.26 -10.27 27.84
C PHE A 1045 9.53 -9.03 28.70
N SER A 1046 10.67 -8.36 28.46
CA SER A 1046 11.15 -7.20 29.22
C SER A 1046 10.58 -5.86 28.73
N GLY A 1047 10.22 -5.77 27.44
CA GLY A 1047 9.60 -4.59 26.84
C GLY A 1047 8.12 -4.40 27.22
N PRO A 1048 7.55 -3.21 26.95
CA PRO A 1048 6.12 -2.94 27.17
C PRO A 1048 5.21 -3.78 26.27
N GLU A 1049 5.72 -4.17 25.10
CA GLU A 1049 5.11 -5.11 24.16
C GLU A 1049 6.10 -6.27 23.99
N PRO A 1050 5.82 -7.45 24.58
CA PRO A 1050 6.63 -8.65 24.38
C PRO A 1050 6.67 -9.11 22.93
N ILE A 1051 7.72 -9.88 22.58
CA ILE A 1051 7.98 -10.35 21.22
C ILE A 1051 8.65 -11.73 21.23
N ILE A 1052 8.40 -12.57 20.21
CA ILE A 1052 9.29 -13.69 19.86
C ILE A 1052 9.79 -13.45 18.44
N TRP A 1053 11.12 -13.53 18.23
CA TRP A 1053 11.70 -13.19 16.94
C TRP A 1053 12.99 -13.96 16.61
N PRO A 1054 13.29 -14.25 15.32
CA PRO A 1054 14.61 -14.68 14.86
C PRO A 1054 15.76 -13.83 15.44
N VAL A 1055 16.78 -14.46 16.02
CA VAL A 1055 17.88 -13.72 16.69
C VAL A 1055 18.64 -12.78 15.74
N HIS A 1056 18.73 -13.14 14.46
CA HIS A 1056 19.50 -12.44 13.43
C HIS A 1056 18.91 -11.08 13.00
N ASP A 1057 17.70 -10.72 13.46
CA ASP A 1057 17.05 -9.45 13.15
C ASP A 1057 17.07 -8.45 14.33
N LEU A 1058 17.36 -8.91 15.55
CA LEU A 1058 17.11 -8.14 16.80
C LEU A 1058 17.83 -6.79 16.84
N ASP A 1059 19.09 -6.75 16.42
CA ASP A 1059 19.92 -5.53 16.43
C ASP A 1059 19.45 -4.48 15.40
N HIS A 1060 18.60 -4.88 14.44
CA HIS A 1060 17.99 -3.98 13.46
C HIS A 1060 16.55 -3.62 13.83
N LEU A 1061 15.83 -4.51 14.55
CA LEU A 1061 14.55 -4.18 15.15
C LEU A 1061 14.68 -3.08 16.21
N THR A 1062 15.76 -3.05 16.98
CA THR A 1062 16.01 -1.97 17.94
C THR A 1062 16.31 -0.62 17.29
N GLU A 1063 16.61 -0.54 15.99
CA GLU A 1063 16.53 0.72 15.23
C GLU A 1063 15.14 0.98 14.63
N ALA A 1064 14.40 -0.06 14.23
CA ALA A 1064 13.11 0.07 13.55
C ALA A 1064 11.90 0.25 14.48
N ILE A 1065 11.99 -0.14 15.76
CA ILE A 1065 10.93 -0.01 16.78
C ILE A 1065 11.12 1.26 17.64
N TYR A 1066 12.31 1.87 17.61
CA TYR A 1066 12.67 3.08 18.37
C TYR A 1066 12.68 4.38 17.55
N GLN A 1067 12.49 4.28 16.23
CA GLN A 1067 12.20 5.44 15.37
C GLN A 1067 10.69 5.70 15.32
#